data_AF-A0A7R9P5Q7-F1
#
_entry.id   AF-A0A7R9P5Q7-F1
#
_cell.length_a   1.000
_cell.length_b   1.000
_cell.length_c   1.000
_cell.angle_alpha   90.00
_cell.angle_beta   90.00
_cell.angle_gamma   90.00
#
_symmetry.space_group_name_H-M   'P 1'
#
loop_
_entity.id
_entity.type
_entity.pdbx_description
1 polymer ?
#
loop_
_entity_poly.entity_id
_entity_poly.type
_entity_poly.pdbx_seq_one_letter_code
_entity_poly.pdbx_strand_id
1 'polypeptide(L)'
;MDENETPEESSEAKSDSKPEEVDEEDTSAFQALENEYKTVLEKIEKNDALASFTNEYKKLYDALCQVHCNEKRLMEKNRELQAQIAANASKVAAALKLTESDQETIRELKQEIEQAWKMVDAAHTREQNAQDTIDNLRQQVSRLSNDIEQKSRIGLDQSVQYGTLNKNKEGLMKERERLHSELIALNEKLRTVMEYQDTLERKNSSADLRLNELKQQLETQANEMAKEVHFKEKMGNEMDQMKSNLEAKAAELSSMEYQVKELQMTTNKLDTELKEQKIVNESLMRESKSLTERLQKLQQEYDTQVKNLETISHENNVKGAELKNKEDELTKLRNEANKTANMREHYLKRLRKSENRHSILEQDKQKLLTKMSTLERELDVMKKQADLDRRAYDNLLREKDILTRNVCKAEGQFHKLNFFCLALVTCKSSINGRINHDFCYVFLTQGAAQDNVNMLRLQEQVKNSLEQEIESYINESTKQRKIISSLEKERDRYISEYTEQNNKVQEAMEDIKLKQVSIFDYKKKLAEAMTKYKLQQNLFEMVRSDRNTFSKNLLEAEDEISELKQKLKVMGHQIEQMKEDITTKETQLMKEEFELELVVLDIPRVTMTALCETALQKTEKERENLREELQKLQQDVSELRQQIHDIQEEEKKLQKIIQQADEDRRRQKKEMEQLMNERDILGTQLVRRNDEQALLYEKIKILQSTLHKGEAQYDQRLEDIRLLKLEIKRLRQEKALLSRSMTNMTDLKQEVFHLERDLTKEKLKCRALEEELQNPLNVHRWRKLEGSDPDTYELLQKIQLLQKRLLAQSDAAIERENRLRESERLYINLRQLLARQPGPEVSIRLQRTQRALKDRGRKMKVNIKYLQLQDMLDE
;
A
#
# COMPACT_ATOMS: atom_id res chain seq x y z
N MET A 1 72.74 -1.48 -12.17
CA MET A 1 72.28 -0.08 -12.29
C MET A 1 71.00 -0.05 -11.53
N ASP A 2 71.10 0.55 -10.37
CA ASP A 2 70.37 0.15 -9.18
C ASP A 2 69.52 1.34 -8.79
N GLU A 3 68.21 1.12 -8.66
CA GLU A 3 67.36 1.95 -7.83
C GLU A 3 66.30 1.02 -7.25
N ASN A 4 66.19 1.04 -5.93
CA ASN A 4 65.62 -0.04 -5.14
C ASN A 4 64.59 0.54 -4.16
N GLU A 5 63.41 0.87 -4.68
CA GLU A 5 62.32 1.45 -3.89
C GLU A 5 61.56 0.35 -3.15
N THR A 6 61.96 0.10 -1.90
CA THR A 6 61.17 -0.64 -0.92
C THR A 6 59.97 0.20 -0.47
N PRO A 7 58.72 -0.30 -0.54
CA PRO A 7 57.60 0.32 0.15
C PRO A 7 57.86 0.30 1.66
N GLU A 8 57.63 1.42 2.34
CA GLU A 8 57.78 1.49 3.80
C GLU A 8 56.70 0.67 4.50
N GLU A 9 57.09 -0.27 5.36
CA GLU A 9 56.17 -0.89 6.31
C GLU A 9 55.76 0.15 7.36
N SER A 10 54.68 0.87 7.09
CA SER A 10 54.02 1.77 8.06
C SER A 10 53.44 0.92 9.20
N SER A 11 54.28 0.60 10.17
CA SER A 11 53.91 -0.14 11.37
C SER A 11 52.94 0.70 12.21
N GLU A 12 51.64 0.53 11.96
CA GLU A 12 50.58 1.16 12.73
C GLU A 12 50.75 0.80 14.20
N ALA A 13 51.18 1.79 14.99
CA ALA A 13 51.26 1.68 16.42
C ALA A 13 49.83 1.49 16.95
N LYS A 14 49.49 0.25 17.32
CA LYS A 14 48.28 -0.07 18.06
C LYS A 14 48.35 0.57 19.45
N SER A 15 47.99 1.84 19.53
CA SER A 15 47.53 2.48 20.75
C SER A 15 46.20 1.84 21.13
N ASP A 16 46.29 0.66 21.78
CA ASP A 16 45.15 -0.10 22.29
C ASP A 16 44.61 0.58 23.57
N SER A 17 44.26 1.86 23.42
CA SER A 17 43.67 2.70 24.46
C SER A 17 42.23 2.24 24.68
N LYS A 18 42.08 1.23 25.54
CA LYS A 18 40.80 0.92 26.16
C LYS A 18 40.14 2.22 26.64
N PRO A 19 38.85 2.45 26.36
CA PRO A 19 38.08 3.43 27.10
C PRO A 19 38.11 3.04 28.58
N GLU A 20 38.65 3.92 29.42
CA GLU A 20 38.75 3.69 30.87
C GLU A 20 37.36 3.80 31.54
N GLU A 21 37.24 3.27 32.76
CA GLU A 21 35.98 3.00 33.47
C GLU A 21 35.35 4.27 34.12
N VAL A 22 35.41 5.40 33.42
CA VAL A 22 35.09 6.75 33.95
C VAL A 22 33.59 6.96 34.24
N ASP A 23 32.70 6.28 33.51
CA ASP A 23 31.23 6.47 33.61
C ASP A 23 30.66 6.25 35.05
N GLU A 24 31.28 5.38 35.85
CA GLU A 24 30.84 5.07 37.21
C GLU A 24 31.29 6.13 38.24
N GLU A 25 32.51 6.66 38.12
CA GLU A 25 33.03 7.65 39.07
C GLU A 25 32.27 8.99 38.95
N ASP A 26 32.06 9.51 37.74
CA ASP A 26 31.30 10.76 37.52
C ASP A 26 29.84 10.65 38.00
N THR A 27 29.23 9.48 37.83
CA THR A 27 27.86 9.24 38.29
C THR A 27 27.79 9.12 39.81
N SER A 28 28.82 8.59 40.46
CA SER A 28 28.97 8.56 41.92
C SER A 28 29.21 9.97 42.50
N ALA A 29 30.10 10.75 41.87
CA ALA A 29 30.44 12.12 42.28
C ALA A 29 29.22 13.06 42.25
N PHE A 30 28.38 12.96 41.20
CA PHE A 30 27.14 13.76 41.14
C PHE A 30 26.13 13.38 42.24
N GLN A 31 26.02 12.09 42.58
CA GLN A 31 25.17 11.64 43.69
C GLN A 31 25.70 12.11 45.06
N ALA A 32 27.02 12.21 45.24
CA ALA A 32 27.60 12.82 46.43
C ALA A 32 27.21 14.30 46.56
N LEU A 33 27.34 15.08 45.47
CA LEU A 33 26.92 16.49 45.40
C LEU A 33 25.42 16.69 45.66
N GLU A 34 24.56 15.82 45.13
CA GLU A 34 23.11 15.84 45.42
C GLU A 34 22.80 15.61 46.92
N ASN A 35 23.57 14.75 47.58
CA ASN A 35 23.41 14.48 49.01
C ASN A 35 23.97 15.62 49.89
N GLU A 36 25.09 16.23 49.51
CA GLU A 36 25.59 17.44 50.17
C GLU A 36 24.61 18.61 50.02
N TYR A 37 24.07 18.83 48.81
CA TYR A 37 23.07 19.86 48.54
C TYR A 37 21.85 19.76 49.48
N LYS A 38 21.27 18.55 49.62
CA LYS A 38 20.17 18.29 50.56
C LYS A 38 20.57 18.59 52.01
N THR A 39 21.78 18.17 52.39
CA THR A 39 22.34 18.37 53.73
C THR A 39 22.66 19.85 54.04
N VAL A 40 22.96 20.66 53.02
CA VAL A 40 23.16 22.11 53.13
C VAL A 40 21.83 22.86 53.15
N LEU A 41 20.84 22.47 52.32
CA LEU A 41 19.48 23.00 52.38
C LEU A 41 18.89 22.86 53.79
N GLU A 42 18.99 21.67 54.38
CA GLU A 42 18.56 21.40 55.75
C GLU A 42 19.26 22.25 56.82
N LYS A 43 20.41 22.86 56.52
CA LYS A 43 21.13 23.79 57.44
C LYS A 43 20.76 25.25 57.19
N ILE A 44 20.44 25.60 55.94
CA ILE A 44 19.94 26.92 55.54
C ILE A 44 18.51 27.14 56.06
N GLU A 45 17.62 26.15 55.85
CA GLU A 45 16.20 26.22 56.28
C GLU A 45 16.03 26.18 57.82
N LYS A 46 17.08 25.83 58.57
CA LYS A 46 17.12 25.88 60.05
C LYS A 46 17.75 27.16 60.63
N ASN A 47 18.07 28.15 59.80
CA ASN A 47 18.73 29.39 60.23
C ASN A 47 18.08 30.62 59.57
N ASP A 48 17.28 31.36 60.32
CA ASP A 48 16.44 32.47 59.83
C ASP A 48 17.21 33.54 59.05
N ALA A 49 18.49 33.78 59.38
CA ALA A 49 19.34 34.73 58.69
C ALA A 49 19.80 34.28 57.28
N LEU A 50 19.75 32.97 57.01
CA LEU A 50 20.12 32.36 55.72
C LEU A 50 18.91 31.96 54.88
N ALA A 51 17.71 31.86 55.48
CA ALA A 51 16.48 31.44 54.80
C ALA A 51 16.14 32.28 53.54
N SER A 52 16.61 33.53 53.47
CA SER A 52 16.50 34.40 52.29
C SER A 52 17.26 33.89 51.06
N PHE A 53 18.36 33.16 51.24
CA PHE A 53 19.21 32.64 50.14
C PHE A 53 18.77 31.25 49.64
N THR A 54 17.76 30.63 50.27
CA THR A 54 17.30 29.27 49.95
C THR A 54 16.87 29.12 48.48
N ASN A 55 16.25 30.16 47.91
CA ASN A 55 15.79 30.16 46.52
C ASN A 55 16.95 30.31 45.53
N GLU A 56 17.94 31.14 45.86
CA GLU A 56 19.15 31.35 45.07
C GLU A 56 20.02 30.09 45.04
N TYR A 57 20.13 29.38 46.16
CA TYR A 57 20.80 28.09 46.24
C TYR A 57 20.06 26.99 45.46
N LYS A 58 18.71 26.96 45.52
CA LYS A 58 17.87 26.06 44.70
C LYS A 58 18.08 26.31 43.20
N LYS A 59 18.03 27.56 42.73
CA LYS A 59 18.32 27.95 41.32
C LYS A 59 19.72 27.53 40.86
N LEU A 60 20.73 27.65 41.74
CA LEU A 60 22.11 27.24 41.45
C LEU A 60 22.22 25.72 41.25
N TYR A 61 21.53 24.94 42.07
CA TYR A 61 21.47 23.48 41.92
C TYR A 61 20.66 23.06 40.68
N ASP A 62 19.52 23.68 40.40
CA ASP A 62 18.73 23.42 39.19
C ASP A 62 19.57 23.67 37.91
N ALA A 63 20.39 24.73 37.92
CA ALA A 63 21.34 25.01 36.84
C ALA A 63 22.46 23.95 36.74
N LEU A 64 23.01 23.48 37.87
CA LEU A 64 23.99 22.40 37.90
C LEU A 64 23.42 21.08 37.35
N CYS A 65 22.18 20.74 37.71
CA CYS A 65 21.46 19.60 37.12
C CYS A 65 21.28 19.75 35.60
N GLN A 66 20.90 20.94 35.11
CA GLN A 66 20.80 21.18 33.67
C GLN A 66 22.14 21.05 32.95
N VAL A 67 23.25 21.48 33.56
CA VAL A 67 24.59 21.29 33.00
C VAL A 67 24.93 19.80 32.93
N HIS A 68 24.80 19.04 34.03
CA HIS A 68 25.11 17.61 34.05
C HIS A 68 24.24 16.77 33.09
N CYS A 69 22.94 17.10 32.95
CA CYS A 69 22.07 16.45 31.96
C CYS A 69 22.47 16.78 30.52
N ASN A 70 22.97 17.99 30.24
CA ASN A 70 23.50 18.33 28.92
C ASN A 70 24.85 17.65 28.64
N GLU A 71 25.72 17.59 29.64
CA GLU A 71 27.02 16.91 29.60
C GLU A 71 26.87 15.41 29.32
N LYS A 72 26.02 14.69 30.06
CA LYS A 72 25.75 13.26 29.78
C LYS A 72 25.22 13.04 28.37
N ARG A 73 24.30 13.88 27.88
CA ARG A 73 23.80 13.80 26.50
C ARG A 73 24.88 14.11 25.45
N LEU A 74 25.86 14.95 25.75
CA LEU A 74 27.02 15.21 24.89
C LEU A 74 28.01 14.04 24.91
N MET A 75 28.22 13.40 26.06
CA MET A 75 29.06 12.21 26.21
C MET A 75 28.47 10.99 25.49
N GLU A 76 27.16 10.72 25.64
CA GLU A 76 26.46 9.70 24.83
C GLU A 76 26.64 9.97 23.33
N LYS A 77 26.42 11.21 22.88
CA LYS A 77 26.58 11.56 21.47
C LYS A 77 28.03 11.49 20.96
N ASN A 78 29.02 11.73 21.82
CA ASN A 78 30.43 11.52 21.50
C ASN A 78 30.71 10.01 21.34
N ARG A 79 30.20 9.17 22.24
CA ARG A 79 30.28 7.70 22.17
C ARG A 79 29.60 7.14 20.91
N GLU A 80 28.43 7.67 20.53
CA GLU A 80 27.76 7.35 19.25
C GLU A 80 28.64 7.70 18.04
N LEU A 81 29.22 8.91 18.02
CA LEU A 81 30.10 9.36 16.93
C LEU A 81 31.39 8.53 16.85
N GLN A 82 32.01 8.20 17.98
CA GLN A 82 33.17 7.30 18.03
C GLN A 82 32.82 5.90 17.51
N ALA A 83 31.68 5.34 17.90
CA ALA A 83 31.20 4.05 17.39
C ALA A 83 30.93 4.10 15.86
N GLN A 84 30.37 5.20 15.35
CA GLN A 84 30.18 5.41 13.91
C GLN A 84 31.51 5.56 13.17
N ILE A 85 32.50 6.25 13.74
CA ILE A 85 33.85 6.39 13.18
C ILE A 85 34.53 5.02 13.11
N ALA A 86 34.52 4.24 14.19
CA ALA A 86 35.08 2.88 14.22
C ALA A 86 34.39 1.94 13.21
N ALA A 87 33.05 1.97 13.15
CA ALA A 87 32.28 1.19 12.18
C ALA A 87 32.56 1.61 10.72
N ASN A 88 32.85 2.89 10.47
CA ASN A 88 33.21 3.36 9.13
C ASN A 88 34.67 3.05 8.77
N ALA A 89 35.61 3.14 9.71
CA ALA A 89 36.99 2.69 9.53
C ALA A 89 37.04 1.19 9.18
N SER A 90 36.24 0.36 9.86
CA SER A 90 36.09 -1.07 9.54
C SER A 90 35.57 -1.31 8.12
N LYS A 91 34.57 -0.54 7.66
CA LYS A 91 34.08 -0.61 6.26
C LYS A 91 35.14 -0.19 5.24
N VAL A 92 35.93 0.85 5.54
CA VAL A 92 37.02 1.32 4.67
C VAL A 92 38.12 0.26 4.55
N ALA A 93 38.54 -0.34 5.66
CA ALA A 93 39.50 -1.44 5.66
C ALA A 93 38.99 -2.66 4.85
N ALA A 94 37.70 -3.00 4.97
CA ALA A 94 37.09 -4.07 4.17
C ALA A 94 37.04 -3.73 2.67
N ALA A 95 36.76 -2.47 2.31
CA ALA A 95 36.75 -2.01 0.91
C ALA A 95 38.15 -1.96 0.29
N LEU A 96 39.17 -1.54 1.05
CA LEU A 96 40.58 -1.59 0.63
C LEU A 96 41.00 -3.04 0.35
N LYS A 97 40.72 -3.97 1.27
CA LYS A 97 41.05 -5.38 1.09
C LYS A 97 40.31 -6.06 -0.08
N LEU A 98 39.09 -5.62 -0.39
CA LEU A 98 38.40 -6.05 -1.61
C LEU A 98 39.14 -5.52 -2.86
N THR A 99 39.56 -4.26 -2.84
CA THR A 99 40.30 -3.61 -3.93
C THR A 99 41.66 -4.26 -4.18
N GLU A 100 42.34 -4.75 -3.14
CA GLU A 100 43.57 -5.55 -3.27
C GLU A 100 43.31 -6.88 -3.99
N SER A 101 42.24 -7.58 -3.62
CA SER A 101 41.80 -8.83 -4.27
C SER A 101 41.38 -8.62 -5.73
N ASP A 102 40.74 -7.49 -6.03
CA ASP A 102 40.38 -7.11 -7.40
C ASP A 102 41.63 -6.77 -8.22
N GLN A 103 42.64 -6.11 -7.64
CA GLN A 103 43.92 -5.87 -8.32
C GLN A 103 44.70 -7.16 -8.60
N GLU A 104 44.64 -8.15 -7.70
CA GLU A 104 45.29 -9.44 -7.86
C GLU A 104 44.66 -10.25 -9.00
N THR A 105 43.33 -10.39 -9.02
CA THR A 105 42.61 -11.07 -10.11
C THR A 105 42.76 -10.34 -11.46
N ILE A 106 42.82 -9.00 -11.47
CA ILE A 106 43.16 -8.23 -12.68
C ILE A 106 44.60 -8.51 -13.16
N ARG A 107 45.54 -8.83 -12.25
CA ARG A 107 46.92 -9.20 -12.59
C ARG A 107 46.96 -10.58 -13.25
N GLU A 108 46.24 -11.55 -12.69
CA GLU A 108 46.10 -12.92 -13.24
C GLU A 108 45.47 -12.89 -14.64
N LEU A 109 44.32 -12.22 -14.80
CA LEU A 109 43.63 -12.10 -16.09
C LEU A 109 44.48 -11.43 -17.18
N LYS A 110 45.32 -10.44 -16.81
CA LYS A 110 46.29 -9.85 -17.75
C LYS A 110 47.36 -10.86 -18.18
N GLN A 111 47.82 -11.72 -17.27
CA GLN A 111 48.80 -12.77 -17.56
C GLN A 111 48.20 -13.89 -18.44
N GLU A 112 46.93 -14.24 -18.26
CA GLU A 112 46.21 -15.15 -19.15
C GLU A 112 46.05 -14.56 -20.56
N ILE A 113 45.68 -13.29 -20.67
CA ILE A 113 45.60 -12.58 -21.95
C ILE A 113 46.96 -12.57 -22.65
N GLU A 114 48.06 -12.28 -21.95
CA GLU A 114 49.41 -12.28 -22.55
C GLU A 114 49.84 -13.67 -23.03
N GLN A 115 49.41 -14.75 -22.35
CA GLN A 115 49.61 -16.13 -22.81
C GLN A 115 48.76 -16.45 -24.04
N ALA A 116 47.50 -15.99 -24.09
CA ALA A 116 46.62 -16.16 -25.24
C ALA A 116 47.17 -15.47 -26.49
N TRP A 117 47.68 -14.24 -26.38
CA TRP A 117 48.36 -13.54 -27.47
C TRP A 117 49.56 -14.34 -28.00
N LYS A 118 50.44 -14.82 -27.12
CA LYS A 118 51.59 -15.66 -27.52
C LYS A 118 51.17 -16.97 -28.21
N MET A 119 50.01 -17.53 -27.85
CA MET A 119 49.45 -18.70 -28.55
C MET A 119 48.87 -18.35 -29.93
N VAL A 120 48.33 -17.15 -30.13
CA VAL A 120 47.90 -16.64 -31.44
C VAL A 120 49.10 -16.38 -32.35
N ASP A 121 50.14 -15.72 -31.86
CA ASP A 121 51.38 -15.49 -32.62
C ASP A 121 52.05 -16.82 -33.01
N ALA A 122 52.06 -17.79 -32.10
CA ALA A 122 52.54 -19.15 -32.35
C ALA A 122 51.64 -19.98 -33.28
N ALA A 123 50.38 -19.58 -33.52
CA ALA A 123 49.51 -20.18 -34.52
C ALA A 123 49.74 -19.55 -35.90
N HIS A 124 49.76 -18.21 -35.98
CA HIS A 124 49.94 -17.48 -37.24
C HIS A 124 51.34 -17.71 -37.85
N THR A 125 52.38 -17.85 -37.02
CA THR A 125 53.71 -18.27 -37.51
C THR A 125 53.73 -19.70 -38.07
N ARG A 126 52.91 -20.64 -37.57
CA ARG A 126 52.76 -21.97 -38.19
C ARG A 126 52.01 -21.90 -39.51
N GLU A 127 50.98 -21.07 -39.59
CA GLU A 127 50.19 -20.81 -40.79
C GLU A 127 51.07 -20.24 -41.92
N GLN A 128 51.90 -19.23 -41.64
CA GLN A 128 52.86 -18.68 -42.61
C GLN A 128 53.84 -19.75 -43.12
N ASN A 129 54.43 -20.55 -42.22
CA ASN A 129 55.33 -21.64 -42.61
C ASN A 129 54.63 -22.72 -43.47
N ALA A 130 53.34 -22.98 -43.23
CA ALA A 130 52.53 -23.88 -44.04
C ALA A 130 52.23 -23.29 -45.44
N GLN A 131 51.95 -21.99 -45.52
CA GLN A 131 51.74 -21.28 -46.79
C GLN A 131 53.03 -21.27 -47.64
N ASP A 132 54.17 -20.97 -47.02
CA ASP A 132 55.48 -20.98 -47.68
C ASP A 132 55.86 -22.38 -48.22
N THR A 133 55.45 -23.46 -47.54
CA THR A 133 55.64 -24.83 -48.06
C THR A 133 54.66 -25.17 -49.18
N ILE A 134 53.40 -24.71 -49.13
CA ILE A 134 52.41 -24.88 -50.21
C ILE A 134 52.89 -24.19 -51.51
N ASP A 135 53.40 -22.97 -51.43
CA ASP A 135 53.86 -22.24 -52.63
C ASP A 135 55.19 -22.77 -53.18
N ASN A 136 56.07 -23.33 -52.34
CA ASN A 136 57.21 -24.12 -52.81
C ASN A 136 56.78 -25.39 -53.57
N LEU A 137 55.78 -26.12 -53.07
CA LEU A 137 55.24 -27.31 -53.75
C LEU A 137 54.56 -26.95 -55.08
N ARG A 138 53.83 -25.83 -55.14
CA ARG A 138 53.26 -25.30 -56.40
C ARG A 138 54.33 -24.99 -57.44
N GLN A 139 55.47 -24.41 -57.05
CA GLN A 139 56.60 -24.21 -57.96
C GLN A 139 57.21 -25.53 -58.45
N GLN A 140 57.31 -26.56 -57.60
CA GLN A 140 57.82 -27.88 -58.03
C GLN A 140 56.89 -28.55 -59.04
N VAL A 141 55.56 -28.50 -58.81
CA VAL A 141 54.57 -29.00 -59.77
C VAL A 141 54.69 -28.29 -61.11
N SER A 142 54.80 -26.96 -61.13
CA SER A 142 54.98 -26.19 -62.37
C SER A 142 56.24 -26.57 -63.15
N ARG A 143 57.37 -26.80 -62.47
CA ARG A 143 58.62 -27.25 -63.12
C ARG A 143 58.46 -28.64 -63.74
N LEU A 144 57.85 -29.58 -63.02
CA LEU A 144 57.60 -30.94 -63.52
C LEU A 144 56.60 -30.99 -64.68
N SER A 145 55.61 -30.10 -64.72
CA SER A 145 54.72 -29.96 -65.88
C SER A 145 55.47 -29.53 -67.14
N ASN A 146 56.38 -28.56 -67.03
CA ASN A 146 57.17 -28.07 -68.16
C ASN A 146 58.13 -29.15 -68.71
N ASP A 147 58.76 -29.93 -67.83
CA ASP A 147 59.63 -31.07 -68.22
C ASP A 147 58.88 -32.17 -68.98
N ILE A 148 57.57 -32.32 -68.74
CA ILE A 148 56.70 -33.27 -69.44
C ILE A 148 56.33 -32.74 -70.83
N GLU A 149 55.91 -31.48 -70.95
CA GLU A 149 55.66 -30.86 -72.27
C GLU A 149 56.90 -30.89 -73.18
N GLN A 150 58.09 -30.66 -72.62
CA GLN A 150 59.33 -30.61 -73.40
C GLN A 150 59.78 -32.00 -73.91
N LYS A 151 59.34 -33.09 -73.27
CA LYS A 151 59.70 -34.47 -73.68
C LYS A 151 58.77 -35.08 -74.74
N SER A 152 57.55 -34.56 -74.93
CA SER A 152 56.59 -35.10 -75.92
C SER A 152 56.80 -34.63 -77.37
N ARG A 153 58.01 -34.15 -77.75
CA ARG A 153 58.24 -33.49 -79.05
C ARG A 153 59.39 -34.00 -79.94
N ILE A 154 60.09 -35.09 -79.60
CA ILE A 154 61.23 -35.57 -80.42
C ILE A 154 61.18 -37.10 -80.64
N GLY A 155 61.24 -37.52 -81.91
CA GLY A 155 61.69 -38.86 -82.32
C GLY A 155 61.19 -39.34 -83.67
N LEU A 156 62.10 -39.67 -84.61
CA LEU A 156 62.04 -40.84 -85.51
C LEU A 156 63.34 -41.03 -86.33
N ASP A 157 63.34 -42.10 -87.16
CA ASP A 157 64.24 -42.41 -88.30
C ASP A 157 65.70 -42.82 -88.00
N GLN A 158 66.45 -43.61 -88.79
CA GLN A 158 66.36 -44.57 -89.94
C GLN A 158 67.85 -44.69 -90.42
N SER A 159 68.38 -45.65 -91.21
CA SER A 159 67.95 -46.94 -91.79
C SER A 159 69.18 -47.72 -92.38
N VAL A 160 68.96 -48.98 -92.83
CA VAL A 160 69.59 -49.68 -93.99
C VAL A 160 71.13 -49.88 -94.11
N GLN A 161 71.55 -51.13 -94.40
CA GLN A 161 72.49 -51.44 -95.52
C GLN A 161 72.41 -52.90 -96.05
N TYR A 162 73.17 -53.23 -97.11
CA TYR A 162 72.84 -54.24 -98.14
C TYR A 162 73.98 -55.21 -98.51
N GLY A 163 73.60 -56.37 -99.10
CA GLY A 163 74.42 -57.13 -100.06
C GLY A 163 74.91 -58.52 -99.60
N THR A 164 75.10 -59.52 -100.48
CA THR A 164 74.84 -59.62 -101.94
C THR A 164 74.38 -61.04 -102.33
N LEU A 165 73.56 -61.12 -103.38
CA LEU A 165 73.09 -62.38 -103.96
C LEU A 165 74.12 -63.00 -104.93
N ASN A 166 73.92 -64.29 -105.22
CA ASN A 166 74.40 -65.07 -106.37
C ASN A 166 75.53 -66.11 -106.17
N LYS A 167 75.60 -66.71 -104.97
CA LYS A 167 75.88 -68.17 -104.83
C LYS A 167 74.57 -68.99 -104.87
N ASN A 168 73.59 -68.52 -105.65
CA ASN A 168 72.16 -68.81 -105.48
C ASN A 168 71.67 -70.06 -106.22
N LYS A 169 72.12 -71.26 -105.83
CA LYS A 169 71.32 -72.46 -106.13
C LYS A 169 71.50 -73.60 -105.14
N GLU A 170 72.74 -74.02 -104.92
CA GLU A 170 73.08 -74.95 -103.83
C GLU A 170 73.06 -74.23 -102.48
N GLY A 171 73.45 -72.94 -102.47
CA GLY A 171 73.07 -71.97 -101.45
C GLY A 171 71.56 -72.03 -101.22
N LEU A 172 70.73 -71.69 -102.21
CA LEU A 172 69.26 -71.65 -102.08
C LEU A 172 68.59 -72.95 -101.60
N MET A 173 69.17 -74.15 -101.76
CA MET A 173 68.61 -75.37 -101.16
C MET A 173 68.89 -75.45 -99.66
N LYS A 174 70.17 -75.37 -99.26
CA LYS A 174 70.55 -75.35 -97.83
C LYS A 174 70.06 -74.09 -97.13
N GLU A 175 69.88 -73.00 -97.87
CA GLU A 175 69.36 -71.73 -97.41
C GLU A 175 67.83 -71.72 -97.40
N ARG A 176 67.12 -72.44 -98.27
CA ARG A 176 65.70 -72.75 -98.07
C ARG A 176 65.51 -73.60 -96.82
N GLU A 177 66.36 -74.59 -96.57
CA GLU A 177 66.27 -75.43 -95.35
C GLU A 177 66.68 -74.67 -94.08
N ARG A 178 67.71 -73.81 -94.17
CA ARG A 178 68.07 -72.85 -93.12
C ARG A 178 66.93 -71.87 -92.87
N LEU A 179 66.40 -71.20 -93.90
CA LEU A 179 65.28 -70.26 -93.80
C LEU A 179 63.97 -70.95 -93.42
N HIS A 180 63.78 -72.24 -93.68
CA HIS A 180 62.63 -73.01 -93.21
C HIS A 180 62.79 -73.37 -91.72
N SER A 181 64.00 -73.75 -91.29
CA SER A 181 64.33 -73.97 -89.87
C SER A 181 64.28 -72.65 -89.08
N GLU A 182 64.73 -71.55 -89.68
CA GLU A 182 64.64 -70.19 -89.15
C GLU A 182 63.20 -69.67 -89.21
N LEU A 183 62.37 -70.03 -90.19
CA LEU A 183 60.93 -69.76 -90.19
C LEU A 183 60.20 -70.57 -89.12
N ILE A 184 60.57 -71.83 -88.89
CA ILE A 184 60.02 -72.63 -87.77
C ILE A 184 60.43 -71.97 -86.45
N ALA A 185 61.71 -71.63 -86.27
CA ALA A 185 62.20 -70.94 -85.08
C ALA A 185 61.63 -69.51 -84.92
N LEU A 186 61.37 -68.77 -86.02
CA LEU A 186 60.66 -67.49 -85.98
C LEU A 186 59.19 -67.68 -85.69
N ASN A 187 58.55 -68.73 -86.19
CA ASN A 187 57.15 -69.02 -85.91
C ASN A 187 56.94 -69.51 -84.47
N GLU A 188 57.88 -70.26 -83.89
CA GLU A 188 57.87 -70.59 -82.46
C GLU A 188 58.19 -69.37 -81.58
N LYS A 189 59.13 -68.51 -81.97
CA LYS A 189 59.37 -67.22 -81.31
C LYS A 189 58.15 -66.29 -81.44
N LEU A 190 57.51 -66.23 -82.60
CA LEU A 190 56.29 -65.47 -82.83
C LEU A 190 55.13 -66.04 -82.01
N ARG A 191 54.97 -67.37 -81.95
CA ARG A 191 53.94 -68.02 -81.12
C ARG A 191 54.17 -67.76 -79.64
N THR A 192 55.40 -67.84 -79.14
CA THR A 192 55.73 -67.51 -77.74
C THR A 192 55.60 -66.01 -77.44
N VAL A 193 55.89 -65.13 -78.40
CA VAL A 193 55.63 -63.68 -78.28
C VAL A 193 54.14 -63.38 -78.33
N MET A 194 53.35 -64.07 -79.15
CA MET A 194 51.88 -63.96 -79.19
C MET A 194 51.25 -64.52 -77.91
N GLU A 195 51.67 -65.69 -77.43
CA GLU A 195 51.26 -66.25 -76.13
C GLU A 195 51.61 -65.26 -74.99
N TYR A 196 52.78 -64.63 -75.04
CA TYR A 196 53.18 -63.60 -74.08
C TYR A 196 52.31 -62.34 -74.19
N GLN A 197 52.05 -61.85 -75.41
CA GLN A 197 51.17 -60.71 -75.69
C GLN A 197 49.74 -60.99 -75.18
N ASP A 198 49.18 -62.17 -75.44
CA ASP A 198 47.91 -62.64 -74.91
C ASP A 198 47.88 -62.56 -73.37
N THR A 199 48.96 -62.97 -72.69
CA THR A 199 49.03 -62.83 -71.23
C THR A 199 49.19 -61.38 -70.76
N LEU A 200 49.80 -60.50 -71.56
CA LEU A 200 49.90 -59.06 -71.27
C LEU A 200 48.56 -58.37 -71.49
N GLU A 201 47.84 -58.64 -72.58
CA GLU A 201 46.52 -58.06 -72.87
C GLU A 201 45.47 -58.50 -71.84
N ARG A 202 45.50 -59.78 -71.41
CA ARG A 202 44.67 -60.27 -70.30
C ARG A 202 45.04 -59.59 -68.97
N LYS A 203 46.33 -59.39 -68.68
CA LYS A 203 46.78 -58.64 -67.49
C LYS A 203 46.35 -57.17 -67.55
N ASN A 204 46.50 -56.50 -68.70
CA ASN A 204 46.08 -55.11 -68.89
C ASN A 204 44.57 -54.99 -68.70
N SER A 205 43.78 -55.85 -69.35
CA SER A 205 42.32 -55.90 -69.16
C SER A 205 41.92 -56.09 -67.69
N SER A 206 42.63 -56.95 -66.95
CA SER A 206 42.39 -57.14 -65.51
C SER A 206 42.82 -55.92 -64.66
N ALA A 207 43.84 -55.18 -65.10
CA ALA A 207 44.28 -53.95 -64.47
C ALA A 207 43.30 -52.81 -64.75
N ASP A 208 42.81 -52.67 -65.98
CA ASP A 208 41.82 -51.67 -66.40
C ASP A 208 40.49 -51.84 -65.66
N LEU A 209 40.01 -53.09 -65.52
CA LEU A 209 38.84 -53.41 -64.68
C LEU A 209 39.07 -52.96 -63.23
N ARG A 210 40.20 -53.36 -62.62
CA ARG A 210 40.53 -53.02 -61.24
C ARG A 210 40.77 -51.51 -61.02
N LEU A 211 41.27 -50.82 -62.03
CA LEU A 211 41.48 -49.37 -62.03
C LEU A 211 40.13 -48.64 -62.11
N ASN A 212 39.15 -49.18 -62.86
CA ASN A 212 37.78 -48.67 -62.87
C ASN A 212 37.02 -48.97 -61.57
N GLU A 213 37.21 -50.15 -60.95
CA GLU A 213 36.70 -50.44 -59.60
C GLU A 213 37.25 -49.44 -58.56
N LEU A 214 38.57 -49.17 -58.59
CA LEU A 214 39.22 -48.21 -57.69
C LEU A 214 38.76 -46.76 -57.94
N LYS A 215 38.52 -46.36 -59.21
CA LYS A 215 37.90 -45.06 -59.53
C LYS A 215 36.51 -44.95 -58.94
N GLN A 216 35.67 -45.97 -59.09
CA GLN A 216 34.30 -45.96 -58.55
C GLN A 216 34.31 -45.91 -57.01
N GLN A 217 35.24 -46.62 -56.36
CA GLN A 217 35.43 -46.55 -54.91
C GLN A 217 35.86 -45.14 -54.46
N LEU A 218 36.85 -44.53 -55.14
CA LEU A 218 37.27 -43.15 -54.90
C LEU A 218 36.12 -42.14 -55.09
N GLU A 219 35.29 -42.32 -56.12
CA GLU A 219 34.13 -41.47 -56.37
C GLU A 219 33.06 -41.62 -55.27
N THR A 220 32.80 -42.85 -54.79
CA THR A 220 31.91 -43.04 -53.63
C THR A 220 32.46 -42.39 -52.36
N GLN A 221 33.75 -42.56 -52.06
CA GLN A 221 34.39 -41.97 -50.88
C GLN A 221 34.45 -40.44 -50.94
N ALA A 222 34.69 -39.85 -52.13
CA ALA A 222 34.62 -38.41 -52.32
C ALA A 222 33.20 -37.87 -52.07
N ASN A 223 32.18 -38.56 -52.55
CA ASN A 223 30.77 -38.23 -52.31
C ASN A 223 30.31 -38.47 -50.85
N GLU A 224 31.00 -39.31 -50.09
CA GLU A 224 30.77 -39.51 -48.66
C GLU A 224 31.46 -38.41 -47.85
N MET A 225 32.74 -38.14 -48.08
CA MET A 225 33.46 -37.04 -47.42
C MET A 225 32.81 -35.67 -47.69
N ALA A 226 32.29 -35.42 -48.90
CA ALA A 226 31.56 -34.18 -49.20
C ALA A 226 30.30 -34.00 -48.33
N LYS A 227 29.59 -35.10 -48.02
CA LYS A 227 28.43 -35.08 -47.11
C LYS A 227 28.86 -34.87 -45.66
N GLU A 228 29.96 -35.49 -45.23
CA GLU A 228 30.52 -35.29 -43.88
C GLU A 228 31.02 -33.85 -43.69
N VAL A 229 31.65 -33.25 -44.69
CA VAL A 229 32.06 -31.83 -44.66
C VAL A 229 30.84 -30.92 -44.51
N HIS A 230 29.82 -31.04 -45.37
CA HIS A 230 28.61 -30.22 -45.24
C HIS A 230 27.84 -30.48 -43.93
N PHE A 231 27.84 -31.71 -43.42
CA PHE A 231 27.27 -32.00 -42.09
C PHE A 231 28.07 -31.31 -40.98
N LYS A 232 29.41 -31.36 -41.04
CA LYS A 232 30.30 -30.69 -40.09
C LYS A 232 30.17 -29.17 -40.14
N GLU A 233 30.07 -28.57 -41.33
CA GLU A 233 29.80 -27.14 -41.51
C GLU A 233 28.47 -26.75 -40.89
N LYS A 234 27.40 -27.53 -41.14
CA LYS A 234 26.07 -27.27 -40.56
C LYS A 234 26.08 -27.36 -39.03
N MET A 235 26.70 -28.38 -38.46
CA MET A 235 26.84 -28.53 -37.01
C MET A 235 27.76 -27.46 -36.39
N GLY A 236 28.77 -26.98 -37.13
CA GLY A 236 29.60 -25.84 -36.74
C GLY A 236 28.81 -24.53 -36.67
N ASN A 237 28.07 -24.20 -37.73
CA ASN A 237 27.19 -23.04 -37.77
C ASN A 237 26.12 -23.07 -36.66
N GLU A 238 25.54 -24.24 -36.38
CA GLU A 238 24.61 -24.44 -35.25
C GLU A 238 25.32 -24.26 -33.89
N MET A 239 26.55 -24.74 -33.72
CA MET A 239 27.34 -24.49 -32.51
C MET A 239 27.67 -23.01 -32.32
N ASP A 240 28.12 -22.30 -33.35
CA ASP A 240 28.53 -20.90 -33.23
C ASP A 240 27.33 -19.97 -33.03
N GLN A 241 26.17 -20.29 -33.63
CA GLN A 241 24.92 -19.62 -33.30
C GLN A 241 24.50 -19.87 -31.84
N MET A 242 24.73 -21.07 -31.30
CA MET A 242 24.46 -21.37 -29.88
C MET A 242 25.46 -20.70 -28.92
N LYS A 243 26.74 -20.53 -29.31
CA LYS A 243 27.71 -19.71 -28.55
C LYS A 243 27.27 -18.25 -28.49
N SER A 244 26.93 -17.65 -29.64
CA SER A 244 26.48 -16.25 -29.71
C SER A 244 25.20 -16.02 -28.89
N ASN A 245 24.27 -16.99 -28.89
CA ASN A 245 23.10 -16.97 -28.02
C ASN A 245 23.47 -17.06 -26.52
N LEU A 246 24.47 -17.87 -26.14
CA LEU A 246 24.96 -17.97 -24.76
C LEU A 246 25.67 -16.69 -24.31
N GLU A 247 26.51 -16.10 -25.15
CA GLU A 247 27.20 -14.82 -24.89
C GLU A 247 26.18 -13.67 -24.72
N ALA A 248 25.18 -13.59 -25.59
CA ALA A 248 24.09 -12.63 -25.46
C ALA A 248 23.30 -12.83 -24.15
N LYS A 249 23.06 -14.09 -23.74
CA LYS A 249 22.37 -14.41 -22.47
C LYS A 249 23.23 -14.16 -21.23
N ALA A 250 24.54 -14.31 -21.31
CA ALA A 250 25.48 -13.92 -20.26
C ALA A 250 25.49 -12.39 -20.08
N ALA A 251 25.52 -11.62 -21.18
CA ALA A 251 25.43 -10.17 -21.13
C ALA A 251 24.07 -9.67 -20.59
N GLU A 252 22.96 -10.31 -20.95
CA GLU A 252 21.66 -10.07 -20.33
C GLU A 252 21.67 -10.37 -18.82
N LEU A 253 22.29 -11.48 -18.39
CA LEU A 253 22.42 -11.85 -16.98
C LEU A 253 23.19 -10.80 -16.18
N SER A 254 24.39 -10.40 -16.61
CA SER A 254 25.18 -9.37 -15.92
C SER A 254 24.46 -8.01 -15.88
N SER A 255 23.66 -7.69 -16.90
CA SER A 255 22.81 -6.50 -16.90
C SER A 255 21.67 -6.58 -15.86
N MET A 256 21.02 -7.75 -15.73
CA MET A 256 20.02 -7.99 -14.70
C MET A 256 20.64 -8.01 -13.28
N GLU A 257 21.82 -8.59 -13.10
CA GLU A 257 22.56 -8.58 -11.82
C GLU A 257 22.93 -7.16 -11.36
N TYR A 258 23.32 -6.29 -12.29
CA TYR A 258 23.53 -4.87 -12.00
C TYR A 258 22.24 -4.18 -11.54
N GLN A 259 21.13 -4.39 -12.27
CA GLN A 259 19.81 -3.85 -11.90
C GLN A 259 19.33 -4.38 -10.53
N VAL A 260 19.58 -5.65 -10.22
CA VAL A 260 19.28 -6.23 -8.90
C VAL A 260 20.12 -5.57 -7.80
N LYS A 261 21.42 -5.32 -8.02
CA LYS A 261 22.27 -4.60 -7.06
C LYS A 261 21.77 -3.15 -6.84
N GLU A 262 21.40 -2.44 -7.89
CA GLU A 262 20.85 -1.08 -7.80
C GLU A 262 19.50 -1.03 -7.06
N LEU A 263 18.61 -1.99 -7.34
CA LEU A 263 17.35 -2.17 -6.63
C LEU A 263 17.56 -2.55 -5.16
N GLN A 264 18.58 -3.36 -4.84
CA GLN A 264 18.94 -3.68 -3.47
C GLN A 264 19.44 -2.44 -2.71
N MET A 265 20.27 -1.60 -3.35
CA MET A 265 20.78 -0.36 -2.75
C MET A 265 19.68 0.69 -2.53
N THR A 266 18.70 0.80 -3.45
CA THR A 266 17.55 1.69 -3.27
C THR A 266 16.56 1.17 -2.22
N THR A 267 16.33 -0.15 -2.17
CA THR A 267 15.53 -0.78 -1.10
C THR A 267 16.13 -0.53 0.28
N ASN A 268 17.45 -0.71 0.44
CA ASN A 268 18.15 -0.47 1.70
C ASN A 268 18.05 1.00 2.16
N LYS A 269 18.05 1.98 1.23
CA LYS A 269 17.84 3.40 1.54
C LYS A 269 16.42 3.69 2.01
N LEU A 270 15.42 3.16 1.32
CA LEU A 270 14.02 3.27 1.72
C LEU A 270 13.76 2.62 3.10
N ASP A 271 14.46 1.53 3.42
CA ASP A 271 14.39 0.88 4.74
C ASP A 271 15.06 1.70 5.86
N THR A 272 16.08 2.52 5.56
CA THR A 272 16.62 3.50 6.52
C THR A 272 15.68 4.70 6.70
N GLU A 273 15.18 5.28 5.61
CA GLU A 273 14.21 6.38 5.63
C GLU A 273 12.92 5.98 6.38
N LEU A 274 12.45 4.74 6.19
CA LEU A 274 11.29 4.20 6.91
C LEU A 274 11.53 4.03 8.41
N LYS A 275 12.78 3.78 8.86
CA LYS A 275 13.13 3.70 10.28
C LYS A 275 13.18 5.09 10.90
N GLU A 276 13.79 6.06 10.23
CA GLU A 276 13.83 7.46 10.66
C GLU A 276 12.41 8.04 10.76
N GLN A 277 11.56 7.83 9.74
CA GLN A 277 10.16 8.24 9.76
C GLN A 277 9.33 7.57 10.87
N LYS A 278 9.66 6.32 11.27
CA LYS A 278 9.02 5.69 12.44
C LYS A 278 9.42 6.38 13.75
N ILE A 279 10.70 6.71 13.93
CA ILE A 279 11.19 7.41 15.13
C ILE A 279 10.55 8.80 15.24
N VAL A 280 10.43 9.53 14.13
CA VAL A 280 9.75 10.85 14.09
C VAL A 280 8.24 10.73 14.36
N ASN A 281 7.57 9.71 13.82
CA ASN A 281 6.16 9.45 14.15
C ASN A 281 5.99 9.09 15.64
N GLU A 282 6.92 8.35 16.25
CA GLU A 282 6.88 8.06 17.67
C GLU A 282 7.08 9.30 18.55
N SER A 283 8.00 10.21 18.21
CA SER A 283 8.17 11.46 18.98
C SER A 283 6.93 12.34 18.87
N LEU A 284 6.39 12.52 17.66
CA LEU A 284 5.15 13.29 17.42
C LEU A 284 3.94 12.66 18.13
N MET A 285 3.87 11.32 18.23
CA MET A 285 2.82 10.62 18.99
C MET A 285 2.97 10.75 20.52
N ARG A 286 4.19 10.97 21.04
CA ARG A 286 4.41 11.29 22.46
C ARG A 286 4.04 12.74 22.76
N GLU A 287 4.40 13.66 21.87
CA GLU A 287 4.09 15.09 21.98
C GLU A 287 2.58 15.36 21.80
N SER A 288 1.92 14.68 20.85
CA SER A 288 0.46 14.72 20.71
C SER A 288 -0.27 14.26 21.98
N LYS A 289 0.25 13.23 22.66
CA LYS A 289 -0.31 12.77 23.96
C LYS A 289 -0.11 13.82 25.05
N SER A 290 1.09 14.37 25.23
CA SER A 290 1.33 15.37 26.29
C SER A 290 0.56 16.67 26.05
N LEU A 291 0.37 17.08 24.79
CA LEU A 291 -0.52 18.18 24.41
C LEU A 291 -2.00 17.84 24.71
N THR A 292 -2.45 16.62 24.45
CA THR A 292 -3.82 16.18 24.76
C THR A 292 -4.08 16.17 26.28
N GLU A 293 -3.14 15.65 27.08
CA GLU A 293 -3.21 15.69 28.54
C GLU A 293 -3.20 17.12 29.08
N ARG A 294 -2.41 18.02 28.47
CA ARG A 294 -2.38 19.45 28.84
C ARG A 294 -3.69 20.16 28.49
N LEU A 295 -4.26 19.87 27.33
CA LEU A 295 -5.57 20.41 26.91
C LEU A 295 -6.68 19.92 27.86
N GLN A 296 -6.67 18.63 28.23
CA GLN A 296 -7.60 18.08 29.22
C GLN A 296 -7.49 18.74 30.59
N LYS A 297 -6.27 19.08 31.04
CA LYS A 297 -6.04 19.85 32.28
C LYS A 297 -6.58 21.27 32.18
N LEU A 298 -6.25 22.02 31.12
CA LEU A 298 -6.82 23.37 30.91
C LEU A 298 -8.35 23.35 30.82
N GLN A 299 -8.94 22.30 30.25
CA GLN A 299 -10.39 22.18 30.16
C GLN A 299 -11.03 21.86 31.53
N GLN A 300 -10.37 21.07 32.38
CA GLN A 300 -10.79 20.91 33.79
C GLN A 300 -10.64 22.20 34.59
N GLU A 301 -9.55 22.96 34.40
CA GLU A 301 -9.36 24.27 35.02
C GLU A 301 -10.47 25.24 34.58
N TYR A 302 -10.78 25.32 33.29
CA TYR A 302 -11.90 26.09 32.76
C TYR A 302 -13.26 25.67 33.37
N ASP A 303 -13.56 24.37 33.39
CA ASP A 303 -14.79 23.83 34.01
C ASP A 303 -14.90 24.10 35.52
N THR A 304 -13.79 24.34 36.22
CA THR A 304 -13.80 24.81 37.62
C THR A 304 -13.98 26.32 37.73
N GLN A 305 -13.40 27.12 36.83
CA GLN A 305 -13.64 28.56 36.80
C GLN A 305 -15.09 28.90 36.44
N VAL A 306 -15.71 28.18 35.49
CA VAL A 306 -17.15 28.34 35.17
C VAL A 306 -18.01 28.08 36.41
N LYS A 307 -17.77 26.99 37.15
CA LYS A 307 -18.50 26.70 38.40
C LYS A 307 -18.29 27.77 39.48
N ASN A 308 -17.09 28.34 39.58
CA ASN A 308 -16.80 29.44 40.51
C ASN A 308 -17.51 30.74 40.10
N LEU A 309 -17.69 30.99 38.80
CA LEU A 309 -18.49 32.12 38.30
C LEU A 309 -19.99 31.88 38.54
N GLU A 310 -20.48 30.65 38.42
CA GLU A 310 -21.85 30.27 38.76
C GLU A 310 -22.16 30.46 40.25
N THR A 311 -21.26 30.06 41.16
CA THR A 311 -21.44 30.27 42.61
C THR A 311 -21.38 31.74 42.99
N ILE A 312 -20.43 32.52 42.47
CA ILE A 312 -20.34 33.97 42.70
C ILE A 312 -21.58 34.69 42.14
N SER A 313 -22.08 34.26 40.97
CA SER A 313 -23.35 34.76 40.41
C SER A 313 -24.53 34.44 41.33
N HIS A 314 -24.61 33.22 41.88
CA HIS A 314 -25.66 32.85 42.83
C HIS A 314 -25.59 33.67 44.13
N GLU A 315 -24.40 33.85 44.71
CA GLU A 315 -24.19 34.71 45.88
C GLU A 315 -24.59 36.17 45.63
N ASN A 316 -24.23 36.74 44.47
CA ASN A 316 -24.62 38.10 44.11
C ASN A 316 -26.14 38.24 43.94
N ASN A 317 -26.81 37.23 43.37
CA ASN A 317 -28.27 37.21 43.27
C ASN A 317 -28.95 37.13 44.66
N VAL A 318 -28.41 36.31 45.57
CA VAL A 318 -28.89 36.23 46.97
C VAL A 318 -28.68 37.57 47.70
N LYS A 319 -27.47 38.14 47.66
CA LYS A 319 -27.17 39.45 48.27
C LYS A 319 -27.99 40.59 47.66
N GLY A 320 -28.29 40.54 46.37
CA GLY A 320 -29.20 41.48 45.72
C GLY A 320 -30.65 41.38 46.24
N ALA A 321 -31.14 40.16 46.48
CA ALA A 321 -32.45 39.95 47.11
C ALA A 321 -32.46 40.40 48.59
N GLU A 322 -31.39 40.15 49.34
CA GLU A 322 -31.23 40.65 50.72
C GLU A 322 -31.21 42.19 50.78
N LEU A 323 -30.44 42.85 49.91
CA LEU A 323 -30.41 44.31 49.79
C LEU A 323 -31.80 44.87 49.49
N LYS A 324 -32.51 44.30 48.50
CA LYS A 324 -33.87 44.73 48.15
C LYS A 324 -34.85 44.55 49.33
N ASN A 325 -34.76 43.44 50.06
CA ASN A 325 -35.55 43.24 51.29
C ASN A 325 -35.23 44.30 52.35
N LYS A 326 -33.96 44.73 52.47
CA LYS A 326 -33.55 45.81 53.39
C LYS A 326 -33.98 47.20 52.92
N GLU A 327 -34.03 47.47 51.62
CA GLU A 327 -34.65 48.68 51.07
C GLU A 327 -36.17 48.70 51.33
N ASP A 328 -36.84 47.56 51.17
CA ASP A 328 -38.26 47.39 51.50
C ASP A 328 -38.55 47.48 53.01
N GLU A 329 -37.60 47.16 53.90
CA GLU A 329 -37.69 47.43 55.34
C GLU A 329 -37.45 48.92 55.64
N LEU A 330 -36.40 49.52 55.06
CA LEU A 330 -36.06 50.93 55.26
C LEU A 330 -37.17 51.86 54.77
N THR A 331 -37.82 51.56 53.65
CA THR A 331 -38.96 52.36 53.16
C THR A 331 -40.19 52.23 54.07
N LYS A 332 -40.48 51.05 54.64
CA LYS A 332 -41.52 50.88 55.66
C LYS A 332 -41.21 51.73 56.91
N LEU A 333 -40.00 51.61 57.45
CA LEU A 333 -39.55 52.38 58.61
C LEU A 333 -39.57 53.90 58.36
N ARG A 334 -39.17 54.35 57.15
CA ARG A 334 -39.21 55.77 56.74
C ARG A 334 -40.64 56.29 56.64
N ASN A 335 -41.58 55.46 56.18
CA ASN A 335 -43.01 55.78 56.17
C ASN A 335 -43.61 55.82 57.59
N GLU A 336 -43.15 54.98 58.52
CA GLU A 336 -43.54 55.02 59.94
C GLU A 336 -42.95 56.21 60.69
N ALA A 337 -41.70 56.58 60.38
CA ALA A 337 -41.08 57.83 60.85
C ALA A 337 -41.87 59.07 60.36
N ASN A 338 -42.30 59.09 59.10
CA ASN A 338 -43.15 60.17 58.57
C ASN A 338 -44.53 60.21 59.25
N LYS A 339 -45.19 59.05 59.47
CA LYS A 339 -46.47 58.97 60.21
C LYS A 339 -46.32 59.50 61.64
N THR A 340 -45.27 59.08 62.35
CA THR A 340 -45.03 59.50 63.75
C THR A 340 -44.61 60.96 63.85
N ALA A 341 -43.86 61.51 62.87
CA ALA A 341 -43.57 62.93 62.76
C ALA A 341 -44.86 63.77 62.57
N ASN A 342 -45.75 63.36 61.64
CA ASN A 342 -47.03 64.03 61.42
C ASN A 342 -47.93 64.00 62.67
N MET A 343 -47.97 62.86 63.37
CA MET A 343 -48.69 62.75 64.65
C MET A 343 -48.07 63.64 65.74
N ARG A 344 -46.74 63.71 65.84
CA ARG A 344 -46.03 64.62 66.76
C ARG A 344 -46.33 66.09 66.47
N GLU A 345 -46.38 66.48 65.20
CA GLU A 345 -46.74 67.85 64.80
C GLU A 345 -48.20 68.18 65.13
N HIS A 346 -49.14 67.25 64.91
CA HIS A 346 -50.53 67.39 65.32
C HIS A 346 -50.68 67.52 66.85
N TYR A 347 -49.96 66.71 67.64
CA TYR A 347 -49.95 66.84 69.09
C TYR A 347 -49.32 68.16 69.58
N LEU A 348 -48.24 68.64 68.94
CA LEU A 348 -47.66 69.97 69.22
C LEU A 348 -48.65 71.11 68.90
N LYS A 349 -49.39 71.02 67.78
CA LYS A 349 -50.47 71.96 67.45
C LYS A 349 -51.62 71.91 68.47
N ARG A 350 -51.95 70.74 69.03
CA ARG A 350 -52.92 70.60 70.14
C ARG A 350 -52.38 71.17 71.46
N LEU A 351 -51.10 70.96 71.76
CA LEU A 351 -50.46 71.46 72.98
C LEU A 351 -50.45 72.99 73.01
N ARG A 352 -50.00 73.65 71.92
CA ARG A 352 -50.06 75.12 71.76
C ARG A 352 -51.48 75.68 71.91
N LYS A 353 -52.50 74.99 71.37
CA LYS A 353 -53.92 75.34 71.58
C LYS A 353 -54.39 75.13 73.02
N SER A 354 -53.69 74.36 73.84
CA SER A 354 -53.97 74.18 75.27
C SER A 354 -53.22 75.22 76.11
N GLU A 355 -51.94 75.46 75.83
CA GLU A 355 -51.08 76.48 76.45
C GLU A 355 -51.68 77.88 76.30
N ASN A 356 -52.13 78.26 75.09
CA ASN A 356 -52.79 79.54 74.85
C ASN A 356 -54.09 79.68 75.66
N ARG A 357 -54.89 78.61 75.80
CA ARG A 357 -56.10 78.63 76.64
C ARG A 357 -55.78 78.71 78.12
N HIS A 358 -54.72 78.04 78.59
CA HIS A 358 -54.25 78.17 79.96
C HIS A 358 -53.77 79.59 80.26
N SER A 359 -53.02 80.22 79.35
CA SER A 359 -52.58 81.61 79.48
C SER A 359 -53.74 82.60 79.59
N ILE A 360 -54.79 82.44 78.76
CA ILE A 360 -56.02 83.25 78.85
C ILE A 360 -56.71 83.03 80.21
N LEU A 361 -56.88 81.77 80.65
CA LEU A 361 -57.49 81.46 81.95
C LEU A 361 -56.67 81.98 83.14
N GLU A 362 -55.34 82.01 83.03
CA GLU A 362 -54.45 82.54 84.07
C GLU A 362 -54.53 84.08 84.14
N GLN A 363 -54.67 84.77 82.99
CA GLN A 363 -55.00 86.19 82.95
C GLN A 363 -56.40 86.49 83.52
N ASP A 364 -57.40 85.67 83.22
CA ASP A 364 -58.76 85.86 83.74
C ASP A 364 -58.83 85.56 85.24
N LYS A 365 -58.08 84.57 85.74
CA LYS A 365 -57.83 84.33 87.17
C LYS A 365 -57.19 85.56 87.83
N GLN A 366 -56.20 86.21 87.21
CA GLN A 366 -55.63 87.45 87.74
C GLN A 366 -56.68 88.59 87.78
N LYS A 367 -57.51 88.76 86.73
CA LYS A 367 -58.62 89.73 86.70
C LYS A 367 -59.70 89.43 87.76
N LEU A 368 -59.92 88.16 88.09
CA LEU A 368 -60.83 87.74 89.15
C LEU A 368 -60.23 87.97 90.54
N LEU A 369 -58.93 87.75 90.73
CA LEU A 369 -58.24 88.05 91.99
C LEU A 369 -58.22 89.56 92.29
N THR A 370 -58.01 90.43 91.28
CA THR A 370 -58.11 91.88 91.49
C THR A 370 -59.54 92.32 91.78
N LYS A 371 -60.54 91.74 91.11
CA LYS A 371 -61.97 91.96 91.43
C LYS A 371 -62.36 91.45 92.81
N MET A 372 -61.82 90.32 93.27
CA MET A 372 -62.00 89.87 94.65
C MET A 372 -61.40 90.88 95.62
N SER A 373 -60.18 91.37 95.40
CA SER A 373 -59.56 92.36 96.28
C SER A 373 -60.30 93.72 96.33
N THR A 374 -60.97 94.14 95.24
CA THR A 374 -61.86 95.32 95.28
C THR A 374 -63.16 95.00 96.01
N LEU A 375 -63.80 93.86 95.73
CA LEU A 375 -65.02 93.43 96.42
C LEU A 375 -64.80 93.17 97.91
N GLU A 376 -63.61 92.72 98.33
CA GLU A 376 -63.20 92.54 99.72
C GLU A 376 -63.03 93.88 100.43
N ARG A 377 -62.45 94.89 99.76
CA ARG A 377 -62.42 96.27 100.27
C ARG A 377 -63.82 96.86 100.40
N GLU A 378 -64.68 96.64 99.40
CA GLU A 378 -66.09 97.05 99.46
C GLU A 378 -66.82 96.31 100.59
N LEU A 379 -66.57 95.02 100.79
CA LEU A 379 -67.11 94.25 101.91
C LEU A 379 -66.62 94.76 103.27
N ASP A 380 -65.37 95.19 103.40
CA ASP A 380 -64.85 95.77 104.66
C ASP A 380 -65.38 97.20 104.91
N VAL A 381 -65.68 97.97 103.87
CA VAL A 381 -66.44 99.23 103.99
C VAL A 381 -67.88 98.93 104.40
N MET A 382 -68.53 97.96 103.76
CA MET A 382 -69.90 97.55 104.08
C MET A 382 -70.01 96.86 105.45
N LYS A 383 -68.97 96.18 105.95
CA LYS A 383 -68.89 95.71 107.36
C LYS A 383 -68.80 96.88 108.32
N LYS A 384 -67.95 97.88 108.05
CA LYS A 384 -67.85 99.09 108.91
C LYS A 384 -69.16 99.88 108.93
N GLN A 385 -69.85 99.96 107.80
CA GLN A 385 -71.20 100.53 107.74
C GLN A 385 -72.20 99.64 108.50
N ALA A 386 -72.18 98.32 108.27
CA ALA A 386 -73.03 97.37 108.98
C ALA A 386 -72.74 97.30 110.49
N ASP A 387 -71.55 97.68 110.98
CA ASP A 387 -71.24 97.81 112.40
C ASP A 387 -71.78 99.11 113.01
N LEU A 388 -71.92 100.18 112.22
CA LEU A 388 -72.67 101.38 112.61
C LEU A 388 -74.18 101.08 112.59
N ASP A 389 -74.67 100.47 111.52
CA ASP A 389 -76.06 100.04 111.38
C ASP A 389 -76.40 98.94 112.38
N ARG A 390 -75.44 98.15 112.85
CA ARG A 390 -75.61 97.19 113.96
C ARG A 390 -75.72 97.88 115.31
N ARG A 391 -75.01 98.99 115.55
CA ARG A 391 -75.26 99.80 116.76
C ARG A 391 -76.66 100.44 116.72
N ALA A 392 -77.19 100.73 115.54
CA ALA A 392 -78.59 101.10 115.37
C ALA A 392 -79.54 99.88 115.52
N TYR A 393 -79.20 98.72 114.96
CA TYR A 393 -80.00 97.51 115.01
C TYR A 393 -80.01 96.84 116.40
N ASP A 394 -78.98 96.99 117.22
CA ASP A 394 -78.97 96.57 118.64
C ASP A 394 -79.81 97.52 119.53
N ASN A 395 -80.25 98.68 118.98
CA ASN A 395 -81.37 99.45 119.54
C ASN A 395 -82.73 98.92 119.02
N LEU A 396 -82.83 98.53 117.74
CA LEU A 396 -84.06 97.97 117.12
C LEU A 396 -84.35 96.51 117.51
N LEU A 397 -83.36 95.72 117.92
CA LEU A 397 -83.55 94.32 118.34
C LEU A 397 -84.35 94.24 119.65
N ARG A 398 -84.19 95.27 120.49
CA ARG A 398 -85.01 95.53 121.68
C ARG A 398 -86.49 95.73 121.33
N GLU A 399 -86.80 96.11 120.09
CA GLU A 399 -88.16 96.17 119.53
C GLU A 399 -88.54 94.88 118.80
N LYS A 400 -87.59 94.20 118.14
CA LYS A 400 -87.86 93.05 117.25
C LYS A 400 -88.06 91.71 117.97
N ASP A 401 -87.47 91.50 119.14
CA ASP A 401 -87.73 90.31 119.97
C ASP A 401 -89.17 90.25 120.54
N ILE A 402 -89.91 91.36 120.43
CA ILE A 402 -91.35 91.43 120.73
C ILE A 402 -92.18 90.59 119.73
N LEU A 403 -91.68 90.29 118.52
CA LEU A 403 -92.50 89.87 117.37
C LEU A 403 -92.32 88.45 116.78
N THR A 404 -91.19 87.74 116.94
CA THR A 404 -90.85 86.59 116.03
C THR A 404 -91.06 85.18 116.62
N ARG A 405 -91.96 84.30 116.10
CA ARG A 405 -92.30 82.95 116.69
C ARG A 405 -92.77 81.65 115.82
N ASN A 406 -92.61 81.34 114.46
CA ASN A 406 -93.41 80.27 113.60
C ASN A 406 -92.96 79.30 112.12
N VAL A 407 -92.29 77.94 111.74
CA VAL A 407 -92.24 76.69 110.45
C VAL A 407 -91.02 75.57 109.57
N CYS A 408 -91.01 74.18 108.86
CA CYS A 408 -90.08 73.20 107.69
C CYS A 408 -89.90 71.43 107.10
N LYS A 409 -89.33 70.67 105.87
CA LYS A 409 -88.77 69.06 105.31
C LYS A 409 -88.20 68.38 103.70
N ALA A 410 -87.80 67.14 102.86
CA ALA A 410 -87.59 65.44 102.44
C ALA A 410 -86.62 64.46 101.20
N GLU A 411 -86.69 63.06 100.59
CA GLU A 411 -85.71 61.78 99.85
C GLU A 411 -85.90 60.56 98.47
N GLY A 412 -85.35 59.35 97.65
CA GLY A 412 -84.29 58.01 97.15
C GLY A 412 -84.26 56.77 95.74
N GLN A 413 -83.40 55.56 95.29
CA GLN A 413 -83.19 54.41 93.92
C GLN A 413 -82.32 52.80 93.66
N PHE A 414 -81.88 51.64 92.71
CA PHE A 414 -81.78 50.59 91.28
C PHE A 414 -80.84 49.01 90.95
N HIS A 415 -80.41 47.86 89.97
CA HIS A 415 -80.26 46.81 88.54
C HIS A 415 -79.40 45.20 88.28
N LYS A 416 -78.96 44.04 87.33
CA LYS A 416 -78.90 42.95 85.92
C LYS A 416 -77.86 41.46 85.58
N LEU A 417 -77.44 40.30 84.63
CA LEU A 417 -77.45 39.22 83.23
C LEU A 417 -76.52 37.66 82.78
N ASN A 418 -76.47 36.63 81.63
CA ASN A 418 -75.63 35.13 81.16
C ASN A 418 -75.48 34.02 79.67
N PHE A 419 -74.68 32.75 79.26
CA PHE A 419 -74.45 31.61 77.93
C PHE A 419 -73.55 30.00 77.72
N PHE A 420 -73.09 28.83 76.82
CA PHE A 420 -72.94 27.77 75.42
C PHE A 420 -72.00 26.19 75.19
N CYS A 421 -71.55 25.01 74.28
CA CYS A 421 -71.47 23.91 72.92
C CYS A 421 -70.50 22.36 72.68
N LEU A 422 -70.03 21.19 71.77
CA LEU A 422 -69.92 20.14 70.37
C LEU A 422 -69.05 18.55 70.04
N ALA A 423 -68.91 17.54 68.88
CA ALA A 423 -68.12 16.01 68.51
C ALA A 423 -67.82 14.94 67.03
N LEU A 424 -67.09 13.63 66.75
CA LEU A 424 -66.74 12.50 65.44
C LEU A 424 -65.93 10.86 65.37
N VAL A 425 -65.43 9.69 64.50
CA VAL A 425 -65.22 8.67 63.10
C VAL A 425 -64.35 7.06 62.95
N THR A 426 -63.85 5.88 62.07
CA THR A 426 -63.56 4.85 60.68
C THR A 426 -62.95 3.14 60.62
N CYS A 427 -62.41 1.98 59.76
CA CYS A 427 -61.99 1.05 58.36
C CYS A 427 -61.24 -0.61 58.26
N LYS A 428 -60.73 -1.78 57.38
CA LYS A 428 -60.55 -2.80 55.99
C LYS A 428 -59.53 -4.28 55.67
N SER A 429 -59.57 -5.49 54.74
CA SER A 429 -58.49 -6.71 54.12
C SER A 429 -58.63 -8.30 53.26
N SER A 430 -57.69 -9.24 52.50
CA SER A 430 -57.63 -10.87 51.89
C SER A 430 -56.62 -11.81 50.71
N ILE A 431 -56.32 -13.28 50.44
CA ILE A 431 -55.62 -14.29 49.20
C ILE A 431 -55.15 -16.04 49.06
N ASN A 432 -54.82 -17.01 47.93
CA ASN A 432 -54.14 -18.59 47.71
C ASN A 432 -53.86 -19.71 46.31
N GLY A 433 -53.08 -21.00 46.09
CA GLY A 433 -53.01 -22.35 45.01
C GLY A 433 -51.80 -23.52 44.37
N ARG A 434 -51.85 -24.93 43.78
CA ARG A 434 -50.80 -26.03 42.93
C ARG A 434 -50.94 -27.71 42.29
N ILE A 435 -50.03 -28.63 41.49
CA ILE A 435 -50.07 -30.20 40.79
C ILE A 435 -48.83 -31.28 40.05
N ASN A 436 -48.79 -32.73 39.59
CA ASN A 436 -47.79 -33.77 38.63
C ASN A 436 -47.74 -35.54 38.30
N HIS A 437 -47.06 -36.39 37.24
CA HIS A 437 -46.42 -37.97 37.00
C HIS A 437 -46.30 -39.21 35.71
N ASP A 438 -45.61 -40.54 35.66
CA ASP A 438 -44.88 -41.62 34.55
C ASP A 438 -44.78 -43.41 34.50
N PHE A 439 -44.18 -44.60 33.79
CA PHE A 439 -43.44 -45.47 32.52
C PHE A 439 -43.06 -47.23 32.37
N CYS A 440 -42.56 -48.12 31.26
CA CYS A 440 -42.10 -49.77 31.07
C CYS A 440 -41.44 -50.76 29.73
N TYR A 441 -40.94 -52.18 29.62
CA TYR A 441 -40.36 -53.24 28.40
C TYR A 441 -39.86 -54.97 28.35
N VAL A 442 -39.47 -55.92 27.26
CA VAL A 442 -38.95 -57.56 27.11
C VAL A 442 -38.34 -58.54 25.75
N PHE A 443 -37.75 -59.93 25.64
CA PHE A 443 -37.26 -61.00 24.41
C PHE A 443 -36.64 -62.68 24.40
N LEU A 444 -36.33 -63.67 23.32
CA LEU A 444 -35.64 -65.23 23.15
C LEU A 444 -35.28 -66.18 21.71
N THR A 445 -34.80 -67.52 21.18
CA THR A 445 -34.23 -69.11 21.28
C THR A 445 -33.59 -70.16 19.97
N GLN A 446 -33.05 -71.55 19.91
CA GLN A 446 -32.38 -72.57 18.70
C GLN A 446 -32.11 -74.33 18.60
N GLY A 447 -31.36 -75.21 17.65
CA GLY A 447 -31.16 -76.87 17.33
C GLY A 447 -30.05 -77.84 16.33
N ALA A 448 -30.02 -79.29 15.96
CA ALA A 448 -28.89 -80.39 15.33
C ALA A 448 -28.98 -81.84 14.29
N ALA A 449 -28.02 -82.97 14.03
CA ALA A 449 -27.79 -84.16 12.85
C ALA A 449 -27.12 -85.81 12.84
N GLN A 450 -26.70 -86.74 11.74
CA GLN A 450 -26.48 -88.40 11.53
C GLN A 450 -25.57 -89.38 10.35
N ASP A 451 -25.29 -90.86 10.22
CA ASP A 451 -25.04 -91.97 9.00
C ASP A 451 -23.81 -92.99 8.41
N ASN A 452 -23.40 -94.25 8.83
CA ASN A 452 -21.99 -94.84 8.58
C ASN A 452 -21.41 -95.86 7.48
N VAL A 453 -22.07 -96.69 6.65
CA VAL A 453 -21.35 -97.63 5.68
C VAL A 453 -21.64 -97.38 4.20
N ASN A 454 -22.86 -96.95 3.87
CA ASN A 454 -23.06 -96.15 2.66
C ASN A 454 -22.08 -94.97 2.66
N MET A 455 -21.81 -94.40 3.85
CA MET A 455 -20.76 -93.40 4.10
C MET A 455 -19.42 -93.73 3.46
N LEU A 456 -18.95 -94.98 3.32
CA LEU A 456 -17.59 -95.25 2.82
C LEU A 456 -17.49 -95.17 1.29
N ARG A 457 -18.45 -95.73 0.55
CA ARG A 457 -18.52 -95.50 -0.92
C ARG A 457 -19.01 -94.11 -1.25
N LEU A 458 -19.92 -93.57 -0.43
CA LEU A 458 -20.28 -92.16 -0.47
C LEU A 458 -19.04 -91.32 -0.21
N GLN A 459 -18.17 -91.63 0.77
CA GLN A 459 -16.92 -90.91 1.07
C GLN A 459 -15.91 -90.98 -0.07
N GLU A 460 -15.89 -92.00 -0.91
CA GLU A 460 -14.98 -92.02 -2.06
C GLU A 460 -15.55 -91.25 -3.27
N GLN A 461 -16.87 -91.31 -3.50
CA GLN A 461 -17.53 -90.43 -4.47
C GLN A 461 -17.53 -88.96 -4.03
N VAL A 462 -17.76 -88.70 -2.74
CA VAL A 462 -17.64 -87.41 -2.06
C VAL A 462 -16.18 -87.00 -1.92
N LYS A 463 -15.20 -87.90 -1.82
CA LYS A 463 -13.78 -87.51 -1.93
C LYS A 463 -13.51 -86.95 -3.31
N ASN A 464 -13.99 -87.63 -4.36
CA ASN A 464 -13.78 -87.18 -5.73
C ASN A 464 -14.61 -85.91 -6.04
N SER A 465 -15.81 -85.74 -5.46
CA SER A 465 -16.56 -84.47 -5.54
C SER A 465 -15.84 -83.38 -4.75
N LEU A 466 -15.40 -83.64 -3.52
CA LEU A 466 -14.61 -82.73 -2.70
C LEU A 466 -13.28 -82.35 -3.36
N GLU A 467 -12.63 -83.24 -4.10
CA GLU A 467 -11.41 -82.92 -4.86
C GLU A 467 -11.73 -81.98 -6.04
N GLN A 468 -12.84 -82.18 -6.75
CA GLN A 468 -13.33 -81.25 -7.78
C GLN A 468 -13.86 -79.92 -7.18
N GLU A 469 -14.50 -79.97 -6.02
CA GLU A 469 -14.97 -78.81 -5.26
C GLU A 469 -13.76 -78.02 -4.74
N ILE A 470 -12.74 -78.66 -4.18
CA ILE A 470 -11.46 -78.05 -3.78
C ILE A 470 -10.75 -77.43 -4.99
N GLU A 471 -10.69 -78.10 -6.14
CA GLU A 471 -10.14 -77.49 -7.36
C GLU A 471 -10.99 -76.30 -7.82
N SER A 472 -12.32 -76.36 -7.70
CA SER A 472 -13.22 -75.23 -7.97
C SER A 472 -12.98 -74.08 -6.99
N TYR A 473 -12.83 -74.34 -5.68
CA TYR A 473 -12.55 -73.36 -4.64
C TYR A 473 -11.13 -72.78 -4.77
N ILE A 474 -10.16 -73.53 -5.30
CA ILE A 474 -8.83 -73.01 -5.66
C ILE A 474 -8.94 -72.07 -6.87
N ASN A 475 -9.73 -72.44 -7.88
CA ASN A 475 -10.01 -71.59 -9.03
C ASN A 475 -10.82 -70.33 -8.64
N GLU A 476 -11.75 -70.42 -7.70
CA GLU A 476 -12.45 -69.27 -7.14
C GLU A 476 -11.55 -68.43 -6.23
N SER A 477 -10.75 -69.03 -5.37
CA SER A 477 -9.78 -68.34 -4.52
C SER A 477 -8.71 -67.60 -5.35
N THR A 478 -8.34 -68.09 -6.54
CA THR A 478 -7.44 -67.37 -7.46
C THR A 478 -8.15 -66.29 -8.27
N LYS A 479 -9.44 -66.44 -8.62
CA LYS A 479 -10.29 -65.34 -9.13
C LYS A 479 -10.45 -64.23 -8.09
N GLN A 480 -10.83 -64.60 -6.85
CA GLN A 480 -10.98 -63.69 -5.71
C GLN A 480 -9.66 -62.95 -5.42
N ARG A 481 -8.50 -63.63 -5.38
CA ARG A 481 -7.20 -62.97 -5.22
C ARG A 481 -6.87 -61.98 -6.34
N LYS A 482 -7.28 -62.25 -7.59
CA LYS A 482 -7.16 -61.27 -8.70
C LYS A 482 -8.08 -60.07 -8.49
N ILE A 483 -9.34 -60.29 -8.08
CA ILE A 483 -10.32 -59.23 -7.78
C ILE A 483 -9.84 -58.35 -6.62
N ILE A 484 -9.33 -58.96 -5.54
CA ILE A 484 -8.70 -58.25 -4.42
C ILE A 484 -7.54 -57.39 -4.94
N SER A 485 -6.63 -57.94 -5.76
CA SER A 485 -5.50 -57.15 -6.28
C SER A 485 -5.89 -56.04 -7.28
N SER A 486 -7.08 -56.07 -7.89
CA SER A 486 -7.64 -54.90 -8.59
C SER A 486 -8.25 -53.89 -7.63
N LEU A 487 -9.04 -54.34 -6.64
CA LEU A 487 -9.67 -53.47 -5.63
C LEU A 487 -8.64 -52.77 -4.73
N GLU A 488 -7.49 -53.41 -4.45
CA GLU A 488 -6.35 -52.79 -3.76
C GLU A 488 -5.74 -51.66 -4.60
N LYS A 489 -5.58 -51.85 -5.92
CA LYS A 489 -5.08 -50.79 -6.81
C LYS A 489 -6.08 -49.66 -7.00
N GLU A 490 -7.38 -49.94 -6.95
CA GLU A 490 -8.43 -48.93 -6.97
C GLU A 490 -8.49 -48.17 -5.65
N ARG A 491 -8.42 -48.85 -4.50
CA ARG A 491 -8.24 -48.25 -3.18
C ARG A 491 -7.02 -47.32 -3.15
N ASP A 492 -5.87 -47.78 -3.63
CA ASP A 492 -4.63 -47.00 -3.56
C ASP A 492 -4.64 -45.78 -4.50
N ARG A 493 -5.36 -45.86 -5.63
CA ARG A 493 -5.70 -44.69 -6.46
C ARG A 493 -6.62 -43.73 -5.71
N TYR A 494 -7.73 -44.21 -5.14
CA TYR A 494 -8.65 -43.35 -4.39
C TYR A 494 -8.01 -42.72 -3.14
N ILE A 495 -7.07 -43.40 -2.47
CA ILE A 495 -6.24 -42.81 -1.41
C ILE A 495 -5.35 -41.69 -1.98
N SER A 496 -4.68 -41.94 -3.11
CA SER A 496 -3.85 -40.93 -3.78
C SER A 496 -4.66 -39.70 -4.19
N GLU A 497 -5.79 -39.90 -4.87
CA GLU A 497 -6.74 -38.85 -5.27
C GLU A 497 -7.28 -38.10 -4.05
N TYR A 498 -7.67 -38.81 -2.99
CA TYR A 498 -8.10 -38.21 -1.72
C TYR A 498 -7.01 -37.32 -1.12
N THR A 499 -5.75 -37.78 -1.08
CA THR A 499 -4.65 -36.95 -0.56
C THR A 499 -4.37 -35.73 -1.44
N GLU A 500 -4.46 -35.85 -2.76
CA GLU A 500 -4.29 -34.72 -3.68
C GLU A 500 -5.40 -33.67 -3.51
N GLN A 501 -6.65 -34.09 -3.38
CA GLN A 501 -7.78 -33.19 -3.13
C GLN A 501 -7.72 -32.58 -1.72
N ASN A 502 -7.32 -33.35 -0.70
CA ASN A 502 -7.14 -32.85 0.66
C ASN A 502 -6.04 -31.77 0.71
N ASN A 503 -4.93 -31.95 -0.01
CA ASN A 503 -3.87 -30.96 -0.10
C ASN A 503 -4.36 -29.67 -0.77
N LYS A 504 -5.08 -29.75 -1.90
CA LYS A 504 -5.70 -28.59 -2.55
C LYS A 504 -6.72 -27.87 -1.66
N VAL A 505 -7.46 -28.62 -0.84
CA VAL A 505 -8.38 -28.08 0.17
C VAL A 505 -7.64 -27.39 1.32
N GLN A 506 -6.46 -27.90 1.72
CA GLN A 506 -5.60 -27.22 2.69
C GLN A 506 -4.97 -25.94 2.12
N GLU A 507 -4.42 -25.98 0.90
CA GLU A 507 -3.90 -24.80 0.18
C GLU A 507 -4.98 -23.71 0.06
N ALA A 508 -6.19 -24.08 -0.36
CA ALA A 508 -7.33 -23.17 -0.43
C ALA A 508 -7.74 -22.62 0.95
N MET A 509 -7.64 -23.40 2.02
CA MET A 509 -7.87 -22.90 3.39
C MET A 509 -6.78 -21.93 3.87
N GLU A 510 -5.53 -22.12 3.45
CA GLU A 510 -4.43 -21.21 3.77
C GLU A 510 -4.56 -19.90 2.97
N ASP A 511 -4.93 -19.98 1.70
CA ASP A 511 -5.24 -18.82 0.88
C ASP A 511 -6.44 -18.03 1.45
N ILE A 512 -7.50 -18.71 1.89
CA ILE A 512 -8.64 -18.09 2.60
C ILE A 512 -8.18 -17.37 3.88
N LYS A 513 -7.26 -17.93 4.68
CA LYS A 513 -6.70 -17.24 5.86
C LYS A 513 -5.93 -15.98 5.45
N LEU A 514 -5.09 -16.04 4.41
CA LEU A 514 -4.35 -14.88 3.89
C LEU A 514 -5.29 -13.78 3.38
N LYS A 515 -6.39 -14.14 2.69
CA LYS A 515 -7.43 -13.19 2.29
C LYS A 515 -8.20 -12.64 3.51
N GLN A 516 -8.46 -13.43 4.55
CA GLN A 516 -9.09 -12.96 5.78
C GLN A 516 -8.22 -11.93 6.53
N VAL A 517 -6.91 -12.16 6.64
CA VAL A 517 -5.95 -11.18 7.20
C VAL A 517 -5.95 -9.90 6.36
N SER A 518 -5.89 -10.02 5.02
CA SER A 518 -5.97 -8.87 4.12
C SER A 518 -7.26 -8.07 4.32
N ILE A 519 -8.41 -8.75 4.45
CA ILE A 519 -9.72 -8.13 4.73
C ILE A 519 -9.73 -7.43 6.10
N PHE A 520 -9.07 -7.99 7.12
CA PHE A 520 -8.92 -7.34 8.42
C PHE A 520 -8.11 -6.04 8.33
N ASP A 521 -6.98 -6.04 7.62
CA ASP A 521 -6.18 -4.84 7.41
C ASP A 521 -6.92 -3.77 6.60
N TYR A 522 -7.69 -4.15 5.58
CA TYR A 522 -8.54 -3.21 4.85
C TYR A 522 -9.68 -2.66 5.72
N LYS A 523 -10.29 -3.48 6.59
CA LYS A 523 -11.29 -3.01 7.58
C LYS A 523 -10.68 -2.04 8.59
N LYS A 524 -9.46 -2.30 9.06
CA LYS A 524 -8.71 -1.39 9.95
C LYS A 524 -8.43 -0.05 9.26
N LYS A 525 -7.88 -0.07 8.05
CA LYS A 525 -7.63 1.14 7.24
C LYS A 525 -8.93 1.92 6.94
N LEU A 526 -10.05 1.23 6.71
CA LEU A 526 -11.35 1.85 6.51
C LEU A 526 -11.87 2.53 7.80
N ALA A 527 -11.68 1.90 8.97
CA ALA A 527 -12.02 2.51 10.25
C ALA A 527 -11.16 3.75 10.57
N GLU A 528 -9.85 3.69 10.30
CA GLU A 528 -8.92 4.83 10.40
C GLU A 528 -9.27 5.97 9.43
N ALA A 529 -9.77 5.64 8.24
CA ALA A 529 -10.30 6.64 7.30
C ALA A 529 -11.63 7.26 7.78
N MET A 530 -12.54 6.45 8.34
CA MET A 530 -13.81 6.93 8.90
C MET A 530 -13.62 7.84 10.12
N THR A 531 -12.65 7.58 11.00
CA THR A 531 -12.36 8.47 12.14
C THR A 531 -11.73 9.79 11.67
N LYS A 532 -10.80 9.74 10.72
CA LYS A 532 -10.24 10.95 10.07
C LYS A 532 -11.33 11.78 9.36
N TYR A 533 -12.24 11.14 8.63
CA TYR A 533 -13.38 11.81 7.99
C TYR A 533 -14.29 12.50 9.01
N LYS A 534 -14.67 11.81 10.11
CA LYS A 534 -15.46 12.42 11.18
C LYS A 534 -14.74 13.61 11.85
N LEU A 535 -13.43 13.51 12.06
CA LEU A 535 -12.65 14.62 12.62
C LEU A 535 -12.67 15.84 11.67
N GLN A 536 -12.49 15.63 10.37
CA GLN A 536 -12.60 16.68 9.36
C GLN A 536 -14.01 17.26 9.24
N GLN A 537 -15.06 16.44 9.34
CA GLN A 537 -16.45 16.89 9.38
C GLN A 537 -16.69 17.80 10.59
N ASN A 538 -16.30 17.37 11.79
CA ASN A 538 -16.46 18.16 13.02
C ASN A 538 -15.69 19.50 12.93
N LEU A 539 -14.47 19.49 12.40
CA LEU A 539 -13.68 20.72 12.17
C LEU A 539 -14.36 21.64 11.15
N PHE A 540 -14.94 21.11 10.08
CA PHE A 540 -15.69 21.91 9.10
C PHE A 540 -16.99 22.49 9.70
N GLU A 541 -17.71 21.73 10.51
CA GLU A 541 -18.91 22.19 11.20
C GLU A 541 -18.59 23.27 12.25
N MET A 542 -17.47 23.14 12.97
CA MET A 542 -16.93 24.16 13.89
C MET A 542 -16.56 25.45 13.13
N VAL A 543 -15.70 25.37 12.12
CA VAL A 543 -15.30 26.54 11.30
C VAL A 543 -16.50 27.19 10.60
N ARG A 544 -17.51 26.39 10.19
CA ARG A 544 -18.77 26.91 9.65
C ARG A 544 -19.61 27.63 10.71
N SER A 545 -19.61 27.14 11.95
CA SER A 545 -20.22 27.82 13.10
C SER A 545 -19.51 29.14 13.35
N ASP A 546 -18.19 29.12 13.55
CA ASP A 546 -17.36 30.29 13.83
C ASP A 546 -17.54 31.38 12.78
N ARG A 547 -17.52 31.00 11.49
CA ARG A 547 -17.80 31.90 10.36
C ARG A 547 -19.20 32.54 10.45
N ASN A 548 -20.22 31.80 10.92
CA ASN A 548 -21.56 32.36 11.11
C ASN A 548 -21.57 33.32 12.31
N THR A 549 -20.86 33.01 13.40
CA THR A 549 -20.73 33.91 14.56
C THR A 549 -20.01 35.20 14.16
N PHE A 550 -18.86 35.12 13.48
CA PHE A 550 -18.15 36.29 12.98
C PHE A 550 -18.99 37.09 11.98
N SER A 551 -19.76 36.44 11.11
CA SER A 551 -20.69 37.11 10.19
C SER A 551 -21.86 37.81 10.91
N LYS A 552 -22.26 37.34 12.10
CA LYS A 552 -23.26 38.01 12.94
C LYS A 552 -22.63 39.20 13.67
N ASN A 553 -21.49 38.99 14.34
CA ASN A 553 -20.77 40.03 15.08
C ASN A 553 -20.34 41.20 14.17
N LEU A 554 -19.97 40.91 12.91
CA LEU A 554 -19.68 41.94 11.90
C LEU A 554 -20.91 42.80 11.59
N LEU A 555 -22.08 42.17 11.44
CA LEU A 555 -23.33 42.87 11.12
C LEU A 555 -23.81 43.71 12.31
N GLU A 556 -23.69 43.19 13.54
CA GLU A 556 -23.95 43.95 14.76
C GLU A 556 -23.00 45.16 14.90
N ALA A 557 -21.72 45.02 14.54
CA ALA A 557 -20.78 46.15 14.50
C ALA A 557 -21.09 47.15 13.36
N GLU A 558 -21.59 46.71 12.20
CA GLU A 558 -22.03 47.58 11.12
C GLU A 558 -23.29 48.40 11.51
N ASP A 559 -24.20 47.81 12.28
CA ASP A 559 -25.35 48.48 12.87
C ASP A 559 -24.92 49.49 13.96
N GLU A 560 -24.03 49.12 14.88
CA GLU A 560 -23.48 50.05 15.90
C GLU A 560 -22.75 51.25 15.25
N ILE A 561 -21.93 51.00 14.23
CA ILE A 561 -21.26 52.05 13.44
C ILE A 561 -22.30 52.96 12.77
N SER A 562 -23.44 52.42 12.34
CA SER A 562 -24.52 53.18 11.71
C SER A 562 -25.28 54.04 12.72
N GLU A 563 -25.57 53.52 13.92
CA GLU A 563 -26.10 54.32 15.03
C GLU A 563 -25.13 55.45 15.41
N LEU A 564 -23.84 55.17 15.55
CA LEU A 564 -22.83 56.16 15.92
C LEU A 564 -22.70 57.27 14.86
N LYS A 565 -22.73 56.92 13.57
CA LYS A 565 -22.80 57.90 12.48
C LYS A 565 -24.06 58.77 12.57
N GLN A 566 -25.21 58.20 12.94
CA GLN A 566 -26.45 58.96 13.09
C GLN A 566 -26.43 59.88 14.32
N LYS A 567 -25.92 59.40 15.47
CA LYS A 567 -25.70 60.20 16.69
C LYS A 567 -24.75 61.37 16.43
N LEU A 568 -23.61 61.11 15.76
CA LEU A 568 -22.64 62.13 15.37
C LEU A 568 -23.26 63.17 14.42
N LYS A 569 -24.12 62.74 13.48
CA LYS A 569 -24.87 63.65 12.59
C LYS A 569 -25.82 64.57 13.37
N VAL A 570 -26.53 64.05 14.38
CA VAL A 570 -27.39 64.84 15.28
C VAL A 570 -26.58 65.82 16.13
N MET A 571 -25.46 65.37 16.73
CA MET A 571 -24.54 66.26 17.45
C MET A 571 -23.98 67.37 16.55
N GLY A 572 -23.68 67.07 15.28
CA GLY A 572 -23.29 68.08 14.30
C GLY A 572 -24.35 69.16 14.07
N HIS A 573 -25.64 68.79 14.04
CA HIS A 573 -26.74 69.76 13.93
C HIS A 573 -26.90 70.59 15.21
N GLN A 574 -26.69 69.99 16.39
CA GLN A 574 -26.70 70.69 17.67
C GLN A 574 -25.53 71.68 17.79
N ILE A 575 -24.34 71.32 17.32
CA ILE A 575 -23.17 72.20 17.27
C ILE A 575 -23.43 73.39 16.33
N GLU A 576 -24.01 73.16 15.15
CA GLU A 576 -24.32 74.26 14.23
C GLU A 576 -25.41 75.18 14.79
N GLN A 577 -26.46 74.63 15.42
CA GLN A 577 -27.46 75.42 16.13
C GLN A 577 -26.84 76.25 17.26
N MET A 578 -25.92 75.69 18.06
CA MET A 578 -25.24 76.47 19.11
C MET A 578 -24.28 77.53 18.56
N LYS A 579 -23.69 77.35 17.36
CA LYS A 579 -22.97 78.44 16.67
C LYS A 579 -23.91 79.55 16.21
N GLU A 580 -25.11 79.23 15.72
CA GLU A 580 -26.13 80.23 15.38
C GLU A 580 -26.61 80.98 16.64
N ASP A 581 -26.83 80.29 17.76
CA ASP A 581 -27.15 80.91 19.06
C ASP A 581 -25.99 81.78 19.62
N ILE A 582 -24.73 81.41 19.38
CA ILE A 582 -23.57 82.22 19.76
C ILE A 582 -23.47 83.46 18.86
N THR A 583 -23.48 83.31 17.54
CA THR A 583 -23.34 84.45 16.60
C THR A 583 -24.52 85.42 16.69
N THR A 584 -25.74 84.94 16.93
CA THR A 584 -26.88 85.83 17.22
C THR A 584 -26.70 86.59 18.52
N LYS A 585 -26.14 85.98 19.58
CA LYS A 585 -25.77 86.70 20.82
C LYS A 585 -24.60 87.67 20.63
N GLU A 586 -23.57 87.33 19.85
CA GLU A 586 -22.48 88.25 19.51
C GLU A 586 -23.03 89.49 18.78
N THR A 587 -23.96 89.32 17.83
CA THR A 587 -24.64 90.45 17.17
C THR A 587 -25.71 91.14 18.01
N GLN A 588 -26.04 90.64 19.20
CA GLN A 588 -26.82 91.36 20.23
C GLN A 588 -25.87 92.16 21.13
N LEU A 589 -24.81 91.54 21.63
CA LEU A 589 -23.77 92.19 22.42
C LEU A 589 -23.11 93.36 21.66
N MET A 590 -22.79 93.21 20.37
CA MET A 590 -22.29 94.33 19.56
C MET A 590 -23.30 95.49 19.44
N LYS A 591 -24.61 95.24 19.55
CA LYS A 591 -25.62 96.32 19.57
C LYS A 591 -25.73 96.94 20.96
N GLU A 592 -25.69 96.13 22.02
CA GLU A 592 -25.68 96.61 23.39
C GLU A 592 -24.40 97.43 23.70
N GLU A 593 -23.23 97.03 23.19
CA GLU A 593 -21.99 97.82 23.25
C GLU A 593 -22.11 99.13 22.47
N PHE A 594 -22.69 99.11 21.26
CA PHE A 594 -22.90 100.33 20.45
C PHE A 594 -23.94 101.29 21.06
N GLU A 595 -24.91 100.78 21.81
CA GLU A 595 -25.82 101.61 22.63
C GLU A 595 -25.14 102.11 23.92
N LEU A 596 -24.20 101.35 24.50
CA LEU A 596 -23.42 101.77 25.68
C LEU A 596 -22.39 102.87 25.36
N GLU A 597 -21.74 102.81 24.20
CA GLU A 597 -20.69 103.76 23.79
C GLU A 597 -21.22 105.20 23.62
N LEU A 598 -22.54 105.39 23.45
CA LEU A 598 -23.15 106.70 23.23
C LEU A 598 -23.59 107.46 24.49
N VAL A 599 -23.56 106.86 25.70
CA VAL A 599 -24.26 107.42 26.90
C VAL A 599 -23.43 107.40 28.20
N VAL A 600 -22.15 107.80 28.16
CA VAL A 600 -21.38 108.10 29.39
C VAL A 600 -20.56 109.40 29.27
N LEU A 601 -21.25 110.55 29.29
CA LEU A 601 -20.58 111.85 29.42
C LEU A 601 -21.43 112.92 30.14
N ASP A 602 -21.90 112.64 31.38
CA ASP A 602 -22.24 113.69 32.36
C ASP A 602 -22.33 113.20 33.83
N ILE A 603 -21.59 113.90 34.73
CA ILE A 603 -21.99 114.49 36.04
C ILE A 603 -23.03 113.74 36.94
N PRO A 604 -22.86 113.61 38.29
CA PRO A 604 -21.67 113.71 39.17
C PRO A 604 -21.55 112.61 40.27
N ARG A 605 -20.47 112.67 41.09
CA ARG A 605 -20.30 111.90 42.35
C ARG A 605 -21.29 112.31 43.46
N VAL A 606 -22.26 111.46 43.83
CA VAL A 606 -22.58 111.02 45.24
C VAL A 606 -23.46 109.76 45.19
N THR A 607 -22.90 108.56 45.45
CA THR A 607 -23.57 107.29 45.93
C THR A 607 -22.69 106.02 45.81
N MET A 608 -21.43 106.14 45.38
CA MET A 608 -20.55 104.99 45.06
C MET A 608 -19.97 104.18 46.27
N THR A 609 -20.76 104.00 47.34
CA THR A 609 -20.40 103.16 48.50
C THR A 609 -21.38 102.02 48.79
N ALA A 610 -22.58 102.00 48.17
CA ALA A 610 -23.55 100.90 48.35
C ALA A 610 -23.59 99.90 47.17
N LEU A 611 -23.20 100.34 45.96
CA LEU A 611 -23.13 99.48 44.76
C LEU A 611 -21.80 98.72 44.65
N CYS A 612 -20.73 99.19 45.30
CA CYS A 612 -19.40 98.61 45.14
C CYS A 612 -19.30 97.21 45.77
N GLU A 613 -19.83 97.00 46.98
CA GLU A 613 -19.83 95.69 47.64
C GLU A 613 -20.69 94.65 46.90
N THR A 614 -21.81 95.07 46.30
CA THR A 614 -22.67 94.16 45.53
C THR A 614 -22.12 93.86 44.14
N ALA A 615 -21.38 94.78 43.51
CA ALA A 615 -20.64 94.52 42.27
C ALA A 615 -19.40 93.64 42.50
N LEU A 616 -18.66 93.86 43.59
CA LEU A 616 -17.55 93.00 44.00
C LEU A 616 -18.06 91.59 44.33
N GLN A 617 -19.10 91.43 45.15
CA GLN A 617 -19.64 90.09 45.46
C GLN A 617 -20.19 89.32 44.24
N LYS A 618 -20.65 90.02 43.19
CA LYS A 618 -21.01 89.37 41.91
C LYS A 618 -19.77 88.95 41.12
N THR A 619 -18.86 89.88 40.86
CA THR A 619 -17.65 89.62 40.06
C THR A 619 -16.69 88.64 40.75
N GLU A 620 -16.66 88.60 42.09
CA GLU A 620 -15.93 87.58 42.84
C GLU A 620 -16.57 86.19 42.72
N LYS A 621 -17.91 86.08 42.76
CA LYS A 621 -18.62 84.82 42.49
C LYS A 621 -18.47 84.36 41.05
N GLU A 622 -18.52 85.27 40.08
CA GLU A 622 -18.29 84.96 38.67
C GLU A 622 -16.85 84.48 38.45
N ARG A 623 -15.85 85.13 39.08
CA ARG A 623 -14.45 84.68 39.12
C ARG A 623 -14.25 83.33 39.85
N GLU A 624 -15.07 83.03 40.85
CA GLU A 624 -15.02 81.77 41.61
C GLU A 624 -15.67 80.62 40.83
N ASN A 625 -16.83 80.85 40.21
CA ASN A 625 -17.46 79.94 39.25
C ASN A 625 -16.52 79.63 38.06
N LEU A 626 -15.93 80.67 37.44
CA LEU A 626 -14.97 80.49 36.34
C LEU A 626 -13.69 79.76 36.78
N ARG A 627 -13.30 79.85 38.05
CA ARG A 627 -12.21 79.03 38.60
C ARG A 627 -12.64 77.57 38.75
N GLU A 628 -13.85 77.29 39.25
CA GLU A 628 -14.34 75.91 39.30
C GLU A 628 -14.50 75.30 37.90
N GLU A 629 -15.02 76.04 36.93
CA GLU A 629 -15.15 75.59 35.53
C GLU A 629 -13.78 75.34 34.89
N LEU A 630 -12.82 76.26 35.08
CA LEU A 630 -11.46 76.09 34.58
C LEU A 630 -10.73 74.93 35.28
N GLN A 631 -11.00 74.68 36.56
CA GLN A 631 -10.47 73.53 37.29
C GLN A 631 -11.09 72.20 36.84
N LYS A 632 -12.40 72.17 36.54
CA LYS A 632 -13.08 71.02 35.91
C LYS A 632 -12.49 70.74 34.53
N LEU A 633 -12.38 71.76 33.67
CA LEU A 633 -11.74 71.64 32.34
C LEU A 633 -10.28 71.19 32.41
N GLN A 634 -9.51 71.60 33.43
CA GLN A 634 -8.15 71.09 33.65
C GLN A 634 -8.16 69.61 34.05
N GLN A 635 -9.12 69.18 34.85
CA GLN A 635 -9.29 67.77 35.21
C GLN A 635 -9.72 66.94 33.99
N ASP A 636 -10.74 67.37 33.24
CA ASP A 636 -11.21 66.74 32.01
C ASP A 636 -10.07 66.58 30.99
N VAL A 637 -9.24 67.62 30.80
CA VAL A 637 -8.06 67.58 29.93
C VAL A 637 -6.99 66.62 30.46
N SER A 638 -6.88 66.41 31.77
CA SER A 638 -5.97 65.41 32.35
C SER A 638 -6.47 63.98 32.13
N GLU A 639 -7.77 63.74 32.29
CA GLU A 639 -8.41 62.44 32.08
C GLU A 639 -8.39 62.04 30.59
N LEU A 640 -8.68 62.98 29.68
CA LEU A 640 -8.55 62.76 28.23
C LEU A 640 -7.09 62.49 27.80
N ARG A 641 -6.10 63.14 28.44
CA ARG A 641 -4.68 62.84 28.18
C ARG A 641 -4.28 61.45 28.64
N GLN A 642 -4.82 60.97 29.76
CA GLN A 642 -4.60 59.59 30.22
C GLN A 642 -5.22 58.59 29.24
N GLN A 643 -6.50 58.79 28.86
CA GLN A 643 -7.18 57.93 27.88
C GLN A 643 -6.42 57.85 26.53
N ILE A 644 -5.90 58.98 26.03
CA ILE A 644 -5.07 59.00 24.81
C ILE A 644 -3.77 58.21 25.00
N HIS A 645 -3.14 58.26 26.19
CA HIS A 645 -1.95 57.48 26.48
C HIS A 645 -2.24 55.97 26.54
N ASP A 646 -3.33 55.58 27.19
CA ASP A 646 -3.75 54.18 27.32
C ASP A 646 -4.11 53.58 25.94
N ILE A 647 -4.80 54.33 25.08
CA ILE A 647 -5.09 53.94 23.69
C ILE A 647 -3.79 53.82 22.87
N GLN A 648 -2.82 54.72 23.05
CA GLN A 648 -1.50 54.62 22.40
C GLN A 648 -0.64 53.46 22.92
N GLU A 649 -0.93 52.92 24.10
CA GLU A 649 -0.36 51.68 24.61
C GLU A 649 -1.01 50.46 23.93
N GLU A 650 -2.35 50.45 23.80
CA GLU A 650 -3.08 49.39 23.08
C GLU A 650 -2.74 49.33 21.59
N GLU A 651 -2.62 50.46 20.91
CA GLU A 651 -2.18 50.53 19.51
C GLU A 651 -0.83 49.83 19.33
N LYS A 652 0.15 50.10 20.21
CA LYS A 652 1.48 49.46 20.18
C LYS A 652 1.43 47.96 20.49
N LYS A 653 0.48 47.50 21.31
CA LYS A 653 0.25 46.08 21.60
C LYS A 653 -0.35 45.39 20.37
N LEU A 654 -1.37 45.98 19.75
CA LEU A 654 -2.00 45.48 18.53
C LEU A 654 -1.06 45.46 17.33
N GLN A 655 -0.25 46.51 17.11
CA GLN A 655 0.75 46.56 16.05
C GLN A 655 1.77 45.41 16.15
N LYS A 656 2.22 45.04 17.37
CA LYS A 656 3.10 43.88 17.59
C LYS A 656 2.43 42.56 17.26
N ILE A 657 1.17 42.37 17.67
CA ILE A 657 0.39 41.17 17.36
C ILE A 657 0.21 41.02 15.84
N ILE A 658 -0.09 42.12 15.13
CA ILE A 658 -0.17 42.14 13.66
C ILE A 658 1.16 41.76 13.03
N GLN A 659 2.29 42.31 13.49
CA GLN A 659 3.62 41.97 12.97
C GLN A 659 3.97 40.49 13.15
N GLN A 660 3.68 39.90 14.32
CA GLN A 660 3.88 38.47 14.57
C GLN A 660 2.98 37.60 13.69
N ALA A 661 1.69 37.93 13.58
CA ALA A 661 0.76 37.22 12.70
C ALA A 661 1.20 37.28 11.23
N ASP A 662 1.77 38.41 10.78
CA ASP A 662 2.31 38.54 9.43
C ASP A 662 3.64 37.79 9.22
N GLU A 663 4.43 37.56 10.27
CA GLU A 663 5.60 36.66 10.20
C GLU A 663 5.18 35.20 10.14
N ASP A 664 4.24 34.77 10.97
CA ASP A 664 3.75 33.38 10.97
C ASP A 664 3.01 33.06 9.66
N ARG A 665 2.21 33.99 9.13
CA ARG A 665 1.62 33.90 7.78
C ARG A 665 2.68 33.75 6.68
N ARG A 666 3.84 34.42 6.83
CA ARG A 666 4.98 34.28 5.90
C ARG A 666 5.72 32.95 6.05
N ARG A 667 5.76 32.35 7.25
CA ARG A 667 6.31 31.00 7.50
C ARG A 667 5.42 29.92 6.89
N GLN A 668 4.14 29.92 7.26
CA GLN A 668 3.13 28.97 6.76
C GLN A 668 3.01 28.98 5.23
N LYS A 669 3.14 30.16 4.59
CA LYS A 669 3.15 30.24 3.12
C LYS A 669 4.38 29.56 2.49
N LYS A 670 5.56 29.67 3.09
CA LYS A 670 6.77 28.96 2.62
C LYS A 670 6.67 27.45 2.85
N GLU A 671 6.15 27.02 3.99
CA GLU A 671 5.89 25.61 4.30
C GLU A 671 4.90 25.00 3.30
N MET A 672 3.81 25.72 2.97
CA MET A 672 2.87 25.33 1.92
C MET A 672 3.53 25.25 0.54
N GLU A 673 4.40 26.18 0.18
CA GLU A 673 5.16 26.15 -1.08
C GLU A 673 6.14 24.96 -1.14
N GLN A 674 6.80 24.63 -0.03
CA GLN A 674 7.66 23.45 0.10
C GLN A 674 6.84 22.14 -0.05
N LEU A 675 5.73 22.01 0.67
CA LEU A 675 4.83 20.85 0.58
C LEU A 675 4.22 20.67 -0.82
N MET A 676 3.96 21.75 -1.56
CA MET A 676 3.54 21.66 -2.96
C MET A 676 4.67 21.14 -3.86
N ASN A 677 5.91 21.62 -3.68
CA ASN A 677 7.06 21.13 -4.44
C ASN A 677 7.34 19.65 -4.15
N GLU A 678 7.28 19.22 -2.88
CA GLU A 678 7.41 17.82 -2.47
C GLU A 678 6.31 16.94 -3.09
N ARG A 679 5.04 17.38 -3.02
CA ARG A 679 3.90 16.72 -3.67
C ARG A 679 4.13 16.53 -5.17
N ASP A 680 4.64 17.55 -5.86
CA ASP A 680 4.80 17.51 -7.32
C ASP A 680 6.02 16.69 -7.76
N ILE A 681 7.08 16.65 -6.95
CA ILE A 681 8.21 15.72 -7.10
C ILE A 681 7.71 14.27 -6.91
N LEU A 682 7.01 13.98 -5.81
CA LEU A 682 6.46 12.66 -5.50
C LEU A 682 5.44 12.22 -6.55
N GLY A 683 4.56 13.11 -7.01
CA GLY A 683 3.63 12.85 -8.11
C GLY A 683 4.34 12.49 -9.42
N THR A 684 5.42 13.21 -9.76
CA THR A 684 6.24 12.92 -10.93
C THR A 684 6.96 11.56 -10.81
N GLN A 685 7.47 11.22 -9.63
CA GLN A 685 8.08 9.91 -9.36
C GLN A 685 7.05 8.77 -9.44
N LEU A 686 5.85 8.97 -8.90
CA LEU A 686 4.77 7.98 -8.88
C LEU A 686 4.23 7.70 -10.29
N VAL A 687 4.13 8.71 -11.16
CA VAL A 687 3.83 8.52 -12.59
C VAL A 687 4.91 7.65 -13.26
N ARG A 688 6.21 7.97 -13.06
CA ARG A 688 7.31 7.16 -13.64
C ARG A 688 7.28 5.71 -13.14
N ARG A 689 7.04 5.48 -11.85
CA ARG A 689 6.89 4.13 -11.27
C ARG A 689 5.70 3.36 -11.88
N ASN A 690 4.58 4.03 -12.16
CA ASN A 690 3.45 3.42 -12.86
C ASN A 690 3.79 3.06 -14.32
N ASP A 691 4.50 3.92 -15.04
CA ASP A 691 4.96 3.66 -16.41
C ASP A 691 5.96 2.49 -16.46
N GLU A 692 6.92 2.45 -15.54
CA GLU A 692 7.83 1.31 -15.34
C GLU A 692 7.06 0.02 -15.04
N GLN A 693 6.06 0.06 -14.15
CA GLN A 693 5.22 -1.10 -13.83
C GLN A 693 4.40 -1.58 -15.05
N ALA A 694 3.88 -0.66 -15.87
CA ALA A 694 3.17 -1.01 -17.11
C ALA A 694 4.10 -1.68 -18.13
N LEU A 695 5.33 -1.18 -18.29
CA LEU A 695 6.36 -1.79 -19.12
C LEU A 695 6.75 -3.19 -18.62
N LEU A 696 6.85 -3.39 -17.29
CA LEU A 696 7.12 -4.70 -16.70
C LEU A 696 5.96 -5.69 -16.94
N TYR A 697 4.69 -5.26 -16.87
CA TYR A 697 3.56 -6.13 -17.19
C TYR A 697 3.55 -6.58 -18.66
N GLU A 698 3.82 -5.69 -19.61
CA GLU A 698 3.94 -6.08 -21.02
C GLU A 698 5.19 -6.95 -21.26
N LYS A 699 6.32 -6.72 -20.59
CA LYS A 699 7.50 -7.61 -20.62
C LYS A 699 7.15 -9.02 -20.13
N ILE A 700 6.46 -9.14 -18.99
CA ILE A 700 6.00 -10.43 -18.43
C ILE A 700 5.07 -11.14 -19.41
N LYS A 701 4.11 -10.42 -20.00
CA LYS A 701 3.13 -10.93 -20.98
C LYS A 701 3.79 -11.41 -22.28
N ILE A 702 4.83 -10.72 -22.76
CA ILE A 702 5.65 -11.15 -23.91
C ILE A 702 6.47 -12.41 -23.56
N LEU A 703 7.09 -12.45 -22.38
CA LEU A 703 7.86 -13.61 -21.90
C LEU A 703 6.94 -14.83 -21.73
N GLN A 704 5.76 -14.69 -21.12
CA GLN A 704 4.75 -15.75 -21.01
C GLN A 704 4.31 -16.25 -22.39
N SER A 705 4.02 -15.36 -23.34
CA SER A 705 3.66 -15.76 -24.72
C SER A 705 4.82 -16.42 -25.46
N THR A 706 6.06 -16.20 -25.06
CA THR A 706 7.25 -16.84 -25.63
C THR A 706 7.48 -18.21 -25.00
N LEU A 707 7.32 -18.31 -23.68
CA LEU A 707 7.39 -19.55 -22.91
C LEU A 707 6.36 -20.58 -23.40
N HIS A 708 5.07 -20.20 -23.50
CA HIS A 708 4.02 -21.09 -24.02
C HIS A 708 4.28 -21.60 -25.45
N LYS A 709 5.00 -20.83 -26.29
CA LYS A 709 5.43 -21.30 -27.62
C LYS A 709 6.59 -22.27 -27.53
N GLY A 710 7.53 -22.05 -26.62
CA GLY A 710 8.65 -22.95 -26.34
C GLY A 710 8.17 -24.29 -25.76
N GLU A 711 7.23 -24.26 -24.81
CA GLU A 711 6.58 -25.43 -24.21
C GLU A 711 5.85 -26.25 -25.28
N ALA A 712 4.99 -25.63 -26.09
CA ALA A 712 4.29 -26.33 -27.18
C ALA A 712 5.24 -26.94 -28.23
N GLN A 713 6.38 -26.28 -28.52
CA GLN A 713 7.42 -26.84 -29.39
C GLN A 713 8.18 -27.99 -28.72
N TYR A 714 8.46 -27.90 -27.42
CA TYR A 714 9.11 -28.96 -26.65
C TYR A 714 8.24 -30.21 -26.55
N ASP A 715 6.93 -30.05 -26.26
CA ASP A 715 5.97 -31.15 -26.26
C ASP A 715 5.85 -31.82 -27.63
N GLN A 716 5.86 -31.04 -28.71
CA GLN A 716 5.93 -31.60 -30.06
C GLN A 716 7.20 -32.45 -30.26
N ARG A 717 8.36 -32.00 -29.77
CA ARG A 717 9.60 -32.81 -29.82
C ARG A 717 9.57 -34.03 -28.92
N LEU A 718 8.89 -34.00 -27.78
CA LEU A 718 8.67 -35.19 -26.95
C LEU A 718 7.82 -36.24 -27.68
N GLU A 719 6.78 -35.84 -28.39
CA GLU A 719 5.96 -36.76 -29.20
C GLU A 719 6.71 -37.24 -30.46
N ASP A 720 7.48 -36.38 -31.16
CA ASP A 720 8.40 -36.82 -32.24
C ASP A 720 9.35 -37.92 -31.73
N ILE A 721 9.98 -37.70 -30.57
CA ILE A 721 10.89 -38.66 -29.93
C ILE A 721 10.16 -39.94 -29.51
N ARG A 722 8.89 -39.86 -29.08
CA ARG A 722 8.05 -41.02 -28.74
C ARG A 722 7.72 -41.84 -29.99
N LEU A 723 7.32 -41.20 -31.08
CA LEU A 723 7.04 -41.85 -32.36
C LEU A 723 8.30 -42.53 -32.92
N LEU A 724 9.44 -41.86 -32.89
CA LEU A 724 10.74 -42.46 -33.27
C LEU A 724 11.12 -43.64 -32.36
N LYS A 725 10.86 -43.57 -31.05
CA LYS A 725 11.05 -44.72 -30.12
C LYS A 725 10.12 -45.89 -30.42
N LEU A 726 8.91 -45.65 -30.94
CA LEU A 726 8.00 -46.71 -31.39
C LEU A 726 8.47 -47.31 -32.73
N GLU A 727 8.93 -46.49 -33.67
CA GLU A 727 9.44 -46.94 -34.95
C GLU A 727 10.73 -47.77 -34.80
N ILE A 728 11.65 -47.34 -33.92
CA ILE A 728 12.83 -48.13 -33.55
C ILE A 728 12.44 -49.50 -32.94
N LYS A 729 11.33 -49.58 -32.18
CA LYS A 729 10.81 -50.88 -31.70
C LYS A 729 10.25 -51.72 -32.85
N ARG A 730 9.49 -51.13 -33.78
CA ARG A 730 8.94 -51.79 -34.99
C ARG A 730 10.07 -52.39 -35.83
N LEU A 731 11.05 -51.59 -36.22
CA LEU A 731 12.20 -52.01 -37.04
C LEU A 731 13.07 -53.07 -36.34
N ARG A 732 13.20 -53.02 -35.01
CA ARG A 732 13.89 -54.08 -34.23
C ARG A 732 13.11 -55.40 -34.24
N GLN A 733 11.78 -55.36 -34.14
CA GLN A 733 10.93 -56.56 -34.25
C GLN A 733 10.96 -57.14 -35.66
N GLU A 734 10.85 -56.29 -36.69
CA GLU A 734 10.94 -56.67 -38.10
C GLU A 734 12.30 -57.31 -38.43
N LYS A 735 13.41 -56.69 -38.00
CA LYS A 735 14.76 -57.29 -38.12
C LYS A 735 14.82 -58.66 -37.45
N ALA A 736 14.27 -58.82 -36.24
CA ALA A 736 14.29 -60.10 -35.53
C ALA A 736 13.45 -61.20 -36.23
N LEU A 737 12.33 -60.83 -36.87
CA LEU A 737 11.53 -61.74 -37.69
C LEU A 737 12.26 -62.12 -38.97
N LEU A 738 12.89 -61.16 -39.68
CA LEU A 738 13.68 -61.41 -40.87
C LEU A 738 14.91 -62.29 -40.58
N SER A 739 15.60 -62.08 -39.45
CA SER A 739 16.71 -62.96 -39.03
C SER A 739 16.26 -64.40 -38.77
N ARG A 740 15.07 -64.61 -38.17
CA ARG A 740 14.48 -65.95 -38.01
C ARG A 740 14.05 -66.56 -39.34
N SER A 741 13.52 -65.76 -40.27
CA SER A 741 13.23 -66.22 -41.63
C SER A 741 14.51 -66.63 -42.37
N MET A 742 15.63 -65.95 -42.12
CA MET A 742 16.93 -66.24 -42.73
C MET A 742 17.57 -67.53 -42.19
N THR A 743 17.37 -67.89 -40.91
CA THR A 743 17.79 -69.21 -40.39
C THR A 743 16.93 -70.33 -40.98
N ASN A 744 15.61 -70.16 -41.06
CA ASN A 744 14.76 -71.17 -41.69
C ASN A 744 15.11 -71.36 -43.18
N MET A 745 15.59 -70.30 -43.86
CA MET A 745 16.09 -70.34 -45.24
C MET A 745 17.41 -71.11 -45.39
N THR A 746 18.26 -71.23 -44.36
CA THR A 746 19.44 -72.11 -44.44
C THR A 746 19.06 -73.57 -44.31
N ASP A 747 18.07 -73.88 -43.47
CA ASP A 747 17.61 -75.25 -43.23
C ASP A 747 16.86 -75.79 -44.47
N LEU A 748 15.96 -74.98 -45.04
CA LEU A 748 15.30 -75.28 -46.33
C LEU A 748 16.30 -75.48 -47.48
N LYS A 749 17.44 -74.77 -47.49
CA LYS A 749 18.50 -75.01 -48.51
C LYS A 749 19.20 -76.36 -48.31
N GLN A 750 19.43 -76.79 -47.07
CA GLN A 750 19.97 -78.13 -46.80
C GLN A 750 18.96 -79.21 -47.18
N GLU A 751 17.67 -79.00 -46.90
CA GLU A 751 16.59 -79.90 -47.31
C GLU A 751 16.49 -79.99 -48.83
N VAL A 752 16.58 -78.87 -49.57
CA VAL A 752 16.69 -78.88 -51.04
C VAL A 752 17.91 -79.67 -51.52
N PHE A 753 19.11 -79.46 -50.96
CA PHE A 753 20.29 -80.27 -51.34
C PHE A 753 20.12 -81.77 -51.03
N HIS A 754 19.43 -82.13 -49.95
CA HIS A 754 19.10 -83.53 -49.64
C HIS A 754 18.09 -84.10 -50.63
N LEU A 755 17.03 -83.36 -50.96
CA LEU A 755 16.05 -83.74 -51.96
C LEU A 755 16.64 -83.82 -53.38
N GLU A 756 17.58 -82.96 -53.76
CA GLU A 756 18.31 -83.04 -55.04
C GLU A 756 19.24 -84.25 -55.08
N ARG A 757 19.97 -84.53 -53.99
CA ARG A 757 20.82 -85.72 -53.86
C ARG A 757 19.99 -87.01 -53.91
N ASP A 758 18.80 -87.01 -53.31
CA ASP A 758 17.98 -88.22 -53.23
C ASP A 758 17.12 -88.37 -54.50
N LEU A 759 16.70 -87.28 -55.16
CA LEU A 759 16.18 -87.25 -56.53
C LEU A 759 17.22 -87.73 -57.56
N THR A 760 18.50 -87.42 -57.39
CA THR A 760 19.55 -87.93 -58.29
C THR A 760 19.84 -89.42 -58.05
N LYS A 761 19.75 -89.93 -56.81
CA LYS A 761 19.69 -91.38 -56.54
C LYS A 761 18.49 -92.05 -57.20
N GLU A 762 17.28 -91.51 -57.04
CA GLU A 762 16.09 -92.08 -57.67
C GLU A 762 16.14 -91.98 -59.20
N LYS A 763 16.71 -90.92 -59.79
CA LYS A 763 16.97 -90.85 -61.24
C LYS A 763 18.00 -91.89 -61.70
N LEU A 764 19.02 -92.20 -60.90
CA LEU A 764 19.98 -93.27 -61.20
C LEU A 764 19.35 -94.66 -61.06
N LYS A 765 18.48 -94.88 -60.07
CA LYS A 765 17.66 -96.10 -59.97
C LYS A 765 16.69 -96.23 -61.13
N CYS A 766 16.00 -95.14 -61.51
CA CYS A 766 15.10 -95.14 -62.66
C CYS A 766 15.87 -95.47 -63.94
N ARG A 767 17.08 -94.93 -64.14
CA ARG A 767 17.93 -95.32 -65.27
C ARG A 767 18.37 -96.79 -65.22
N ALA A 768 18.78 -97.30 -64.06
CA ALA A 768 19.13 -98.71 -63.91
C ALA A 768 17.91 -99.63 -64.20
N LEU A 769 16.73 -99.26 -63.71
CA LEU A 769 15.47 -99.95 -64.00
C LEU A 769 15.03 -99.78 -65.47
N GLU A 770 15.31 -98.64 -66.10
CA GLU A 770 15.09 -98.39 -67.53
C GLU A 770 16.06 -99.21 -68.40
N GLU A 771 17.31 -99.42 -67.95
CA GLU A 771 18.30 -100.28 -68.59
C GLU A 771 17.92 -101.78 -68.42
N GLU A 772 17.42 -102.18 -67.25
CA GLU A 772 16.79 -103.50 -67.02
C GLU A 772 15.50 -103.68 -67.86
N LEU A 773 14.75 -102.61 -68.11
CA LEU A 773 13.53 -102.62 -68.94
C LEU A 773 13.82 -102.53 -70.44
N GLN A 774 14.99 -102.03 -70.84
CA GLN A 774 15.54 -102.11 -72.20
C GLN A 774 16.20 -103.47 -72.49
N ASN A 775 16.66 -104.19 -71.47
CA ASN A 775 17.07 -105.60 -71.54
C ASN A 775 16.09 -106.52 -70.76
N PRO A 776 14.81 -106.62 -71.17
CA PRO A 776 13.78 -107.34 -70.41
C PRO A 776 14.00 -108.86 -70.46
N LEU A 777 14.74 -109.39 -69.48
CA LEU A 777 15.09 -110.81 -69.40
C LEU A 777 13.94 -111.72 -68.95
N ASN A 778 12.71 -111.21 -68.88
CA ASN A 778 11.50 -112.03 -69.00
C ASN A 778 10.29 -111.22 -69.50
N VAL A 779 9.37 -111.92 -70.15
CA VAL A 779 8.16 -111.36 -70.79
C VAL A 779 6.95 -111.50 -69.85
N HIS A 780 5.92 -110.65 -70.04
CA HIS A 780 4.63 -110.56 -69.34
C HIS A 780 4.58 -109.58 -68.14
N ARG A 781 3.47 -108.87 -67.86
CA ARG A 781 2.23 -108.51 -68.61
C ARG A 781 1.49 -107.42 -67.79
N TRP A 782 0.65 -106.60 -68.43
CA TRP A 782 0.02 -105.42 -67.79
C TRP A 782 -0.71 -105.70 -66.46
N ARG A 783 -0.67 -104.72 -65.55
CA ARG A 783 -1.50 -104.62 -64.33
C ARG A 783 -2.23 -103.27 -64.33
N LYS A 784 -3.46 -103.22 -63.80
CA LYS A 784 -4.18 -101.95 -63.61
C LYS A 784 -3.44 -101.05 -62.62
N LEU A 785 -3.49 -99.73 -62.86
CA LEU A 785 -3.20 -98.74 -61.84
C LEU A 785 -4.40 -98.63 -60.88
N GLU A 786 -4.15 -98.79 -59.59
CA GLU A 786 -5.11 -98.50 -58.53
C GLU A 786 -4.76 -97.12 -57.96
N GLY A 787 -5.45 -96.11 -58.47
CA GLY A 787 -5.40 -94.74 -57.98
C GLY A 787 -6.77 -94.11 -58.17
N SER A 788 -7.35 -93.61 -57.08
CA SER A 788 -8.61 -92.86 -57.11
C SER A 788 -8.28 -91.37 -57.17
N ASP A 789 -8.92 -90.64 -58.09
CA ASP A 789 -8.91 -89.18 -58.03
C ASP A 789 -9.54 -88.69 -56.71
N PRO A 790 -9.06 -87.58 -56.12
CA PRO A 790 -9.62 -87.03 -54.90
C PRO A 790 -11.07 -86.62 -55.10
N ASP A 791 -11.92 -86.96 -54.13
CA ASP A 791 -13.37 -86.94 -54.33
C ASP A 791 -13.89 -85.54 -54.70
N THR A 792 -14.75 -85.49 -55.72
CA THR A 792 -15.27 -84.24 -56.32
C THR A 792 -15.89 -83.30 -55.28
N TYR A 793 -16.41 -83.87 -54.19
CA TYR A 793 -16.96 -83.16 -53.04
C TYR A 793 -15.92 -82.33 -52.28
N GLU A 794 -14.68 -82.82 -52.08
CA GLU A 794 -13.63 -82.06 -51.39
C GLU A 794 -13.18 -80.85 -52.22
N LEU A 795 -13.03 -81.04 -53.54
CA LEU A 795 -12.76 -79.97 -54.49
C LEU A 795 -13.88 -78.92 -54.46
N LEU A 796 -15.15 -79.35 -54.43
CA LEU A 796 -16.32 -78.47 -54.31
C LEU A 796 -16.33 -77.68 -52.99
N GLN A 797 -16.07 -78.32 -51.85
CA GLN A 797 -15.94 -77.62 -50.57
C GLN A 797 -14.81 -76.58 -50.61
N LYS A 798 -13.64 -76.94 -51.17
CA LYS A 798 -12.48 -76.05 -51.27
C LYS A 798 -12.75 -74.85 -52.16
N ILE A 799 -13.45 -75.04 -53.28
CA ILE A 799 -13.94 -73.96 -54.16
C ILE A 799 -14.91 -73.04 -53.40
N GLN A 800 -15.92 -73.58 -52.70
CA GLN A 800 -16.89 -72.77 -51.94
C GLN A 800 -16.23 -71.97 -50.80
N LEU A 801 -15.24 -72.54 -50.11
CA LEU A 801 -14.52 -71.89 -49.02
C LEU A 801 -13.62 -70.76 -49.56
N LEU A 802 -12.97 -70.97 -50.71
CA LEU A 802 -12.23 -69.93 -51.43
C LEU A 802 -13.16 -68.81 -51.96
N GLN A 803 -14.33 -69.15 -52.53
CA GLN A 803 -15.32 -68.17 -52.96
C GLN A 803 -15.82 -67.30 -51.81
N LYS A 804 -16.11 -67.88 -50.64
CA LYS A 804 -16.48 -67.11 -49.43
C LYS A 804 -15.36 -66.18 -48.95
N ARG A 805 -14.09 -66.60 -49.03
CA ARG A 805 -12.94 -65.72 -48.72
C ARG A 805 -12.76 -64.60 -49.75
N LEU A 806 -12.97 -64.90 -51.03
CA LEU A 806 -12.86 -63.92 -52.12
C LEU A 806 -13.90 -62.82 -51.95
N LEU A 807 -15.17 -63.17 -51.73
CA LEU A 807 -16.25 -62.21 -51.47
C LEU A 807 -15.93 -61.32 -50.26
N ALA A 808 -15.55 -61.90 -49.13
CA ALA A 808 -15.20 -61.12 -47.93
C ALA A 808 -13.98 -60.19 -48.13
N GLN A 809 -13.03 -60.54 -49.03
CA GLN A 809 -11.95 -59.63 -49.43
C GLN A 809 -12.43 -58.54 -50.40
N SER A 810 -13.34 -58.84 -51.31
CA SER A 810 -13.97 -57.86 -52.21
C SER A 810 -14.77 -56.81 -51.43
N ASP A 811 -15.63 -57.24 -50.49
CA ASP A 811 -16.40 -56.34 -49.63
C ASP A 811 -15.49 -55.41 -48.82
N ALA A 812 -14.44 -55.98 -48.21
CA ALA A 812 -13.44 -55.21 -47.46
C ALA A 812 -12.55 -54.32 -48.34
N ALA A 813 -12.47 -54.55 -49.66
CA ALA A 813 -11.83 -53.64 -50.61
C ALA A 813 -12.77 -52.47 -50.97
N ILE A 814 -14.03 -52.76 -51.25
CA ILE A 814 -15.08 -51.77 -51.56
C ILE A 814 -15.27 -50.79 -50.39
N GLU A 815 -15.30 -51.28 -49.15
CA GLU A 815 -15.35 -50.42 -47.96
C GLU A 815 -14.16 -49.46 -47.88
N ARG A 816 -12.94 -49.92 -48.19
CA ARG A 816 -11.74 -49.06 -48.18
C ARG A 816 -11.80 -48.01 -49.29
N GLU A 817 -12.25 -48.40 -50.48
CA GLU A 817 -12.38 -47.47 -51.61
C GLU A 817 -13.43 -46.39 -51.32
N ASN A 818 -14.57 -46.73 -50.72
CA ASN A 818 -15.59 -45.77 -50.32
C ASN A 818 -15.06 -44.76 -49.29
N ARG A 819 -14.40 -45.21 -48.23
CA ARG A 819 -13.76 -44.33 -47.22
C ARG A 819 -12.70 -43.41 -47.83
N LEU A 820 -11.96 -43.90 -48.84
CA LEU A 820 -10.94 -43.12 -49.55
C LEU A 820 -11.59 -42.03 -50.42
N ARG A 821 -12.63 -42.36 -51.20
CA ARG A 821 -13.42 -41.40 -51.99
C ARG A 821 -14.11 -40.33 -51.12
N GLU A 822 -14.54 -40.67 -49.91
CA GLU A 822 -15.07 -39.70 -48.93
C GLU A 822 -13.98 -38.75 -48.42
N SER A 823 -12.81 -39.28 -48.07
CA SER A 823 -11.65 -38.48 -47.67
C SER A 823 -11.21 -37.51 -48.78
N GLU A 824 -11.15 -37.96 -50.03
CA GLU A 824 -10.84 -37.13 -51.20
C GLU A 824 -11.88 -36.02 -51.41
N ARG A 825 -13.19 -36.33 -51.29
CA ARG A 825 -14.25 -35.31 -51.33
C ARG A 825 -14.10 -34.27 -50.23
N LEU A 826 -13.82 -34.68 -49.00
CA LEU A 826 -13.61 -33.77 -47.87
C LEU A 826 -12.37 -32.89 -48.09
N TYR A 827 -11.26 -33.46 -48.57
CA TYR A 827 -10.04 -32.73 -48.91
C TYR A 827 -10.28 -31.68 -50.01
N ILE A 828 -10.96 -32.06 -51.09
CA ILE A 828 -11.30 -31.14 -52.20
C ILE A 828 -12.20 -30.00 -51.70
N ASN A 829 -13.22 -30.31 -50.88
CA ASN A 829 -14.09 -29.29 -50.29
C ASN A 829 -13.34 -28.34 -49.36
N LEU A 830 -12.44 -28.85 -48.51
CA LEU A 830 -11.59 -28.02 -47.64
C LEU A 830 -10.68 -27.11 -48.47
N ARG A 831 -10.07 -27.64 -49.53
CA ARG A 831 -9.21 -26.89 -50.45
C ARG A 831 -9.96 -25.79 -51.19
N GLN A 832 -11.21 -26.03 -51.61
CA GLN A 832 -12.07 -25.01 -52.20
C GLN A 832 -12.52 -23.94 -51.20
N LEU A 833 -12.78 -24.31 -49.94
CA LEU A 833 -13.10 -23.36 -48.87
C LEU A 833 -11.90 -22.46 -48.55
N LEU A 834 -10.70 -23.02 -48.40
CA LEU A 834 -9.47 -22.27 -48.19
C LEU A 834 -9.16 -21.32 -49.35
N ALA A 835 -9.31 -21.78 -50.60
CA ALA A 835 -9.15 -20.94 -51.80
C ALA A 835 -10.21 -19.82 -51.94
N ARG A 836 -11.30 -19.86 -51.17
CA ARG A 836 -12.33 -18.82 -51.10
C ARG A 836 -12.18 -17.87 -49.91
N GLN A 837 -11.24 -18.10 -49.00
CA GLN A 837 -10.99 -17.15 -47.91
C GLN A 837 -10.22 -15.93 -48.44
N PRO A 838 -10.66 -14.70 -48.11
CA PRO A 838 -9.95 -13.49 -48.54
C PRO A 838 -8.58 -13.39 -47.85
N GLY A 839 -7.52 -13.24 -48.64
CA GLY A 839 -6.15 -13.15 -48.14
C GLY A 839 -5.91 -11.96 -47.19
N PRO A 840 -4.78 -11.96 -46.44
CA PRO A 840 -4.49 -10.96 -45.41
C PRO A 840 -4.51 -9.51 -45.91
N GLU A 841 -4.27 -9.28 -47.21
CA GLU A 841 -4.43 -7.99 -47.87
C GLU A 841 -5.82 -7.35 -47.68
N VAL A 842 -6.88 -8.15 -47.62
CA VAL A 842 -8.25 -7.66 -47.40
C VAL A 842 -8.43 -7.18 -45.96
N SER A 843 -7.83 -7.87 -44.98
CA SER A 843 -7.78 -7.42 -43.59
C SER A 843 -6.96 -6.13 -43.45
N ILE A 844 -5.82 -6.03 -44.15
CA ILE A 844 -4.99 -4.81 -44.19
C ILE A 844 -5.74 -3.64 -44.85
N ARG A 845 -6.47 -3.88 -45.95
CA ARG A 845 -7.35 -2.87 -46.57
C ARG A 845 -8.46 -2.43 -45.62
N LEU A 846 -9.12 -3.36 -44.92
CA LEU A 846 -10.18 -3.07 -43.95
C LEU A 846 -9.65 -2.23 -42.77
N GLN A 847 -8.47 -2.55 -42.24
CA GLN A 847 -7.84 -1.71 -41.21
C GLN A 847 -7.51 -0.31 -41.73
N ARG A 848 -7.00 -0.18 -42.97
CA ARG A 848 -6.69 1.13 -43.58
C ARG A 848 -7.96 1.97 -43.77
N THR A 849 -9.06 1.40 -44.28
CA THR A 849 -10.33 2.12 -44.45
C THR A 849 -10.98 2.45 -43.10
N GLN A 850 -10.89 1.57 -42.09
CA GLN A 850 -11.40 1.84 -40.75
C GLN A 850 -10.64 2.96 -40.02
N ARG A 851 -9.30 3.06 -40.21
CA ARG A 851 -8.50 4.21 -39.72
C ARG A 851 -8.93 5.49 -40.43
N ALA A 852 -8.99 5.49 -41.77
CA ALA A 852 -9.41 6.66 -42.56
C ALA A 852 -10.84 7.14 -42.20
N LEU A 853 -11.76 6.22 -41.88
CA LEU A 853 -13.10 6.54 -41.38
C LEU A 853 -13.07 7.17 -39.98
N LYS A 854 -12.25 6.66 -39.05
CA LYS A 854 -12.05 7.28 -37.73
C LYS A 854 -11.49 8.70 -37.85
N ASP A 855 -10.54 8.93 -38.76
CA ASP A 855 -9.93 10.25 -38.94
C ASP A 855 -10.84 11.24 -39.70
N ARG A 856 -11.65 10.77 -40.67
CA ARG A 856 -12.77 11.57 -41.20
C ARG A 856 -13.81 11.89 -40.13
N GLY A 857 -14.16 10.94 -39.27
CA GLY A 857 -15.07 11.16 -38.14
C GLY A 857 -14.54 12.17 -37.12
N ARG A 858 -13.24 12.17 -36.84
CA ARG A 858 -12.56 13.19 -36.04
C ARG A 858 -12.64 14.57 -36.70
N LYS A 859 -12.29 14.69 -37.98
CA LYS A 859 -12.42 15.96 -38.73
C LYS A 859 -13.86 16.45 -38.77
N MET A 860 -14.84 15.58 -38.96
CA MET A 860 -16.25 15.96 -38.96
C MET A 860 -16.73 16.43 -37.58
N LYS A 861 -16.26 15.84 -36.47
CA LYS A 861 -16.51 16.36 -35.12
C LYS A 861 -15.86 17.72 -34.87
N VAL A 862 -14.69 18.00 -35.46
CA VAL A 862 -14.06 19.34 -35.42
C VAL A 862 -14.89 20.34 -36.22
N ASN A 863 -15.31 20.01 -37.44
CA ASN A 863 -16.16 20.89 -38.26
C ASN A 863 -17.53 21.14 -37.63
N ILE A 864 -18.14 20.14 -36.99
CA ILE A 864 -19.39 20.31 -36.21
C ILE A 864 -19.16 21.28 -35.04
N LYS A 865 -18.04 21.16 -34.31
CA LYS A 865 -17.69 22.13 -33.27
C LYS A 865 -17.41 23.54 -33.80
N TYR A 866 -16.86 23.67 -35.01
CA TYR A 866 -16.66 24.97 -35.66
C TYR A 866 -17.99 25.60 -36.07
N LEU A 867 -18.92 24.82 -36.65
CA LEU A 867 -20.28 25.27 -36.94
C LEU A 867 -21.00 25.69 -35.66
N GLN A 868 -20.98 24.86 -34.61
CA GLN A 868 -21.56 25.19 -33.30
C GLN A 868 -20.90 26.39 -32.59
N LEU A 869 -19.67 26.77 -32.97
CA LEU A 869 -19.02 28.01 -32.50
C LEU A 869 -19.38 29.22 -33.36
N GLN A 870 -19.72 29.00 -34.63
CA GLN A 870 -20.18 30.05 -35.54
C GLN A 870 -21.67 30.36 -35.30
N ASP A 871 -22.50 29.34 -35.08
CA ASP A 871 -23.90 29.49 -34.67
C ASP A 871 -24.05 30.27 -33.35
N MET A 872 -23.04 30.26 -32.46
CA MET A 872 -22.96 31.08 -31.23
C MET A 872 -22.16 32.39 -31.39
N LEU A 873 -21.86 32.80 -32.62
CA LEU A 873 -21.27 34.11 -32.97
C LEU A 873 -22.19 34.93 -33.89
N ASP A 874 -23.20 34.30 -34.47
CA ASP A 874 -24.27 34.91 -35.27
C ASP A 874 -25.58 35.12 -34.44
N GLU A 875 -25.57 34.83 -33.12
CA GLU A 875 -26.58 35.21 -32.09
C GLU A 875 -26.09 36.38 -31.21
#